data_AF-A0A5C6G0U6-F1
#
_entry.id   AF-A0A5C6G0U6-F1
#
_cell.length_a   1.000
_cell.length_b   1.000
_cell.length_c   1.000
_cell.angle_alpha   90.00
_cell.angle_beta   90.00
_cell.angle_gamma   90.00
#
_symmetry.space_group_name_H-M   'P 1'
#
loop_
_entity.id
_entity.type
_entity.pdbx_description
1 polymer ?
#
loop_
_entity_poly.entity_id
_entity_poly.type
_entity_poly.pdbx_seq_one_letter_code
_entity_poly.pdbx_strand_id
1 'polypeptide(L)'
;MDTDAIKQFFVKHGEKVVLGVVAAFSAVLIYLGIAQEPYDAKTPEQLQTEAQQVRTQIDDDHTAAILDERQPTFDIVSRTEKAQSPVNDLPYKLVNTWIRTEEDSSIRRQDPKLLAPENLIAQGMTSILARRSFEEEYAMLELEPADELEKVEEKPKRRPRGRRNQMMMGGGDGYGGGDGYGGGDGYGEDMGMMDESMMASSSSANRKFPTAADFGMKPQNTTSIRNELTQYPVPQTTRYICGTAAMPHEAVYRAFEAALKDATGYEPRRDVPQYIDFEVQRADVTEKPVDQLTDEDWVLVTNREQSTMTYGTVWSGFAPEIVPEEYRDIAFTTWMPPVLLDDYSKFGMHPQIPLVVDDSENEKSIEEQIAEEQEAQLKLKIGGAGAAAGYDEMSMEDGYSSSSYGSFGVVEEDPAEFKLVRFFDFENGRNEKSPKPGRKYVYRVRVGLQDPNFPIRASLQPELKTLSPDVFARVSVLLDKAEQSGERVSKIWTDWSEPSNPAMLADLNSIYAGPVPEKRMQKFQLGGRTVSVARDAAKTKMVIRGIDPRYNGFIPVWQDVSEGTVVALKQETGEIVDPITGDVMKLPEATISTQTTVIGIDGGEKLSIVDDDEMVRPSQVLYFDGDGQLRVGGEVSDQEEYRAWSFAEDRDL
;
A
#
# COMPACT_ATOMS: atom_id res chain seq x y z
N MET A 1 -68.13 22.14 21.76
CA MET A 1 -66.96 22.37 22.62
C MET A 1 -66.25 23.59 22.09
N ASP A 2 -66.07 24.61 22.93
CA ASP A 2 -65.52 25.91 22.52
C ASP A 2 -63.99 25.81 22.37
N THR A 3 -63.50 25.99 21.14
CA THR A 3 -62.11 25.71 20.75
C THR A 3 -61.10 26.56 21.51
N ASP A 4 -61.50 27.77 21.93
CA ASP A 4 -60.64 28.68 22.69
C ASP A 4 -60.57 28.33 24.18
N ALA A 5 -61.63 27.75 24.75
CA ALA A 5 -61.62 27.24 26.12
C ALA A 5 -60.68 26.02 26.26
N ILE A 6 -60.64 25.17 25.23
CA ILE A 6 -59.71 24.01 25.17
C ILE A 6 -58.27 24.50 25.08
N LYS A 7 -57.97 25.50 24.24
CA LYS A 7 -56.61 26.06 24.10
C LYS A 7 -56.12 26.71 25.40
N GLN A 8 -56.95 27.49 26.09
CA GLN A 8 -56.55 28.09 27.39
C GLN A 8 -56.34 27.04 28.49
N PHE A 9 -57.07 25.92 28.45
CA PHE A 9 -56.87 24.81 29.38
C PHE A 9 -55.49 24.15 29.18
N PHE A 10 -55.12 23.83 27.93
CA PHE A 10 -53.81 23.25 27.60
C PHE A 10 -52.65 24.22 27.85
N VAL A 11 -52.83 25.53 27.67
CA VAL A 11 -51.77 26.52 27.98
C VAL A 11 -51.54 26.66 29.49
N LYS A 12 -52.60 26.60 30.32
CA LYS A 12 -52.46 26.74 31.79
C LYS A 12 -52.13 25.43 32.52
N HIS A 13 -52.40 24.27 31.92
CA HIS A 13 -52.25 22.96 32.56
C HIS A 13 -51.45 21.94 31.73
N GLY A 14 -50.84 22.35 30.62
CA GLY A 14 -50.10 21.47 29.71
C GLY A 14 -49.01 20.67 30.40
N GLU A 15 -48.28 21.27 31.35
CA GLU A 15 -47.28 20.58 32.16
C GLU A 15 -47.89 19.42 32.97
N LYS A 16 -49.06 19.61 33.58
CA LYS A 16 -49.75 18.56 34.36
C LYS A 16 -50.31 17.46 33.47
N VAL A 17 -50.71 17.79 32.24
CA VAL A 17 -51.14 16.80 31.24
C VAL A 17 -49.96 15.95 30.80
N VAL A 18 -48.82 16.57 30.50
CA VAL A 18 -47.59 15.84 30.13
C VAL A 18 -47.12 14.96 31.29
N LEU A 19 -47.09 15.48 32.52
CA LEU A 19 -46.75 14.69 33.72
C LEU A 19 -47.71 13.51 33.91
N GLY A 20 -49.01 13.71 33.68
CA GLY A 20 -50.02 12.65 33.76
C GLY A 20 -49.83 11.58 32.69
N VAL A 21 -49.47 11.96 31.46
CA VAL A 21 -49.14 11.02 30.38
C VAL A 21 -47.89 10.22 30.72
N VAL A 22 -46.84 10.86 31.23
CA VAL A 22 -45.60 10.19 31.64
C VAL A 22 -45.89 9.20 32.78
N ALA A 23 -46.65 9.61 33.80
CA ALA A 23 -47.03 8.74 34.91
C ALA A 23 -47.87 7.53 34.45
N ALA A 24 -48.81 7.75 33.52
CA ALA A 24 -49.59 6.68 32.93
C ALA A 24 -48.71 5.70 32.12
N PHE A 25 -47.76 6.23 31.35
CA PHE A 25 -46.81 5.41 30.59
C PHE A 25 -45.90 4.59 31.53
N SER A 26 -45.40 5.20 32.61
CA SER A 26 -44.63 4.49 33.63
C SER A 26 -45.45 3.40 34.32
N ALA A 27 -46.73 3.65 34.62
CA ALA A 27 -47.61 2.64 35.19
C ALA A 27 -47.86 1.46 34.23
N VAL A 28 -48.00 1.73 32.93
CA VAL A 28 -48.12 0.68 31.90
C VAL A 28 -46.83 -0.13 31.80
N LEU A 29 -45.66 0.51 31.83
CA LEU A 29 -44.38 -0.21 31.80
C LEU A 29 -44.17 -1.08 33.04
N ILE A 30 -44.57 -0.60 34.23
CA ILE A 30 -44.54 -1.40 35.45
C ILE A 30 -45.52 -2.57 35.36
N TYR A 31 -46.74 -2.34 34.84
CA TYR A 31 -47.71 -3.42 34.62
C TYR A 31 -47.19 -4.47 33.65
N LEU A 32 -46.59 -4.06 32.53
CA LEU A 32 -45.99 -4.97 31.56
C LEU A 32 -44.80 -5.75 32.15
N GLY A 33 -43.98 -5.10 32.97
CA GLY A 33 -42.88 -5.75 33.68
C GLY A 33 -43.35 -6.77 34.72
N ILE A 34 -44.45 -6.50 35.44
CA ILE A 34 -45.05 -7.45 36.38
C ILE A 34 -45.80 -8.58 35.66
N ALA A 35 -46.38 -8.30 34.48
CA ALA A 35 -47.10 -9.29 33.68
C ALA A 35 -46.19 -10.24 32.90
N GLN A 36 -44.88 -9.96 32.80
CA GLN A 36 -43.94 -10.95 32.30
C GLN A 36 -43.70 -12.02 33.34
N GLU A 37 -43.92 -13.28 32.96
CA GLU A 37 -43.59 -14.41 33.81
C GLU A 37 -42.07 -14.41 34.10
N PRO A 38 -41.65 -14.55 35.36
CA PRO A 38 -40.23 -14.59 35.70
C PRO A 38 -39.54 -15.75 35.00
N TYR A 39 -38.35 -15.51 34.45
CA TYR A 39 -37.55 -16.51 33.74
C TYR A 39 -37.25 -17.77 34.58
N ASP A 40 -37.34 -17.67 35.91
CA ASP A 40 -37.17 -18.78 36.85
C ASP A 40 -38.32 -19.80 36.83
N ALA A 41 -39.45 -19.49 36.17
CA ALA A 41 -40.58 -20.40 36.01
C ALA A 41 -40.45 -21.35 34.81
N LYS A 42 -39.50 -21.10 33.91
CA LYS A 42 -39.27 -21.94 32.71
C LYS A 42 -38.05 -22.82 32.92
N THR A 43 -38.23 -24.13 32.94
CA THR A 43 -37.09 -25.05 33.04
C THR A 43 -36.33 -25.11 31.71
N PRO A 44 -35.01 -25.36 31.70
CA PRO A 44 -34.23 -25.52 30.47
C PRO A 44 -34.83 -26.58 29.52
N GLU A 45 -35.44 -27.62 30.07
CA GLU A 45 -36.12 -28.69 29.33
C GLU A 45 -37.38 -28.18 28.62
N GLN A 46 -38.14 -27.27 29.23
CA GLN A 46 -39.31 -26.64 28.58
C GLN A 46 -38.89 -25.76 27.41
N LEU A 47 -37.82 -24.98 27.57
CA LEU A 47 -37.27 -24.14 26.49
C LEU A 47 -36.73 -24.99 25.34
N GLN A 48 -36.07 -26.11 25.65
CA GLN A 48 -35.58 -27.04 24.62
C GLN A 48 -36.75 -27.72 23.88
N THR A 49 -37.82 -28.07 24.58
CA THR A 49 -39.03 -28.66 23.99
C THR A 49 -39.76 -27.64 23.12
N GLU A 50 -39.88 -26.39 23.57
CA GLU A 50 -40.53 -25.30 22.84
C GLU A 50 -39.73 -24.96 21.57
N ALA A 51 -38.39 -24.89 21.65
CA ALA A 51 -37.52 -24.71 20.49
C ALA A 51 -37.62 -25.87 19.49
N GLN A 52 -37.74 -27.11 19.96
CA GLN A 52 -37.95 -28.27 19.10
C GLN A 52 -39.33 -28.23 18.43
N GLN A 53 -40.39 -27.85 19.14
CA GLN A 53 -41.74 -27.71 18.59
C GLN A 53 -41.81 -26.62 17.52
N VAL A 54 -41.20 -25.45 17.75
CA VAL A 54 -41.15 -24.38 16.75
C VAL A 54 -40.39 -24.83 15.51
N ARG A 55 -39.27 -25.56 15.67
CA ARG A 55 -38.54 -26.13 14.54
C ARG A 55 -39.40 -27.12 13.74
N THR A 56 -40.17 -27.97 14.41
CA THR A 56 -41.09 -28.90 13.73
C THR A 56 -42.22 -28.16 12.99
N GLN A 57 -42.75 -27.06 13.54
CA GLN A 57 -43.76 -26.24 12.87
C GLN A 57 -43.23 -25.46 11.67
N ILE A 58 -41.94 -25.11 11.66
CA ILE A 58 -41.29 -24.47 10.49
C ILE A 58 -41.07 -25.50 9.37
N ASP A 59 -40.70 -26.73 9.74
CA ASP A 59 -40.42 -27.79 8.77
C ASP A 59 -41.70 -28.41 8.19
N ASP A 60 -42.84 -28.30 8.88
CA ASP A 60 -44.14 -28.77 8.39
C ASP A 60 -44.75 -27.78 7.38
N ASP A 61 -44.97 -28.24 6.15
CA ASP A 61 -45.60 -27.44 5.10
C ASP A 61 -47.07 -27.16 5.42
N HIS A 62 -47.36 -25.92 5.82
CA HIS A 62 -48.71 -25.43 6.12
C HIS A 62 -49.43 -24.83 4.91
N THR A 63 -48.85 -24.91 3.70
CA THR A 63 -49.37 -24.28 2.48
C THR A 63 -50.82 -24.69 2.17
N ALA A 64 -51.18 -25.95 2.41
CA ALA A 64 -52.54 -26.48 2.19
C ALA A 64 -53.59 -25.95 3.20
N ALA A 65 -53.16 -25.45 4.37
CA ALA A 65 -54.05 -24.87 5.39
C ALA A 65 -54.24 -23.36 5.22
N ILE A 66 -53.35 -22.69 4.47
CA ILE A 66 -53.32 -21.23 4.30
C ILE A 66 -53.92 -20.81 2.95
N LEU A 67 -53.84 -21.65 1.93
CA LEU A 67 -54.33 -21.34 0.58
C LEU A 67 -55.56 -22.20 0.25
N ASP A 68 -56.75 -21.60 0.36
CA ASP A 68 -57.92 -22.12 -0.35
C ASP A 68 -57.61 -22.17 -1.86
N GLU A 69 -58.00 -23.25 -2.54
CA GLU A 69 -57.84 -23.40 -4.00
C GLU A 69 -58.44 -22.17 -4.70
N ARG A 70 -57.56 -21.29 -5.20
CA ARG A 70 -57.96 -20.09 -5.93
C ARG A 70 -58.50 -20.48 -7.30
N GLN A 71 -59.81 -20.74 -7.39
CA GLN A 71 -60.46 -20.82 -8.68
C GLN A 71 -60.57 -19.41 -9.29
N PRO A 72 -60.00 -19.15 -10.48
CA PRO A 72 -60.07 -17.83 -11.11
C PRO A 72 -61.52 -17.51 -11.47
N THR A 73 -62.02 -16.37 -11.00
CA THR A 73 -63.40 -15.91 -11.21
C THR A 73 -63.66 -15.30 -12.58
N PHE A 74 -62.68 -15.31 -13.48
CA PHE A 74 -62.78 -14.70 -14.81
C PHE A 74 -62.43 -15.70 -15.91
N ASP A 75 -63.07 -15.52 -17.06
CA ASP A 75 -62.84 -16.34 -18.25
C ASP A 75 -61.46 -16.06 -18.85
N ILE A 76 -60.54 -16.99 -18.61
CA ILE A 76 -59.14 -16.94 -19.05
C ILE A 76 -59.06 -16.87 -20.58
N VAL A 77 -59.99 -17.50 -21.30
CA VAL A 77 -59.96 -17.52 -22.77
C VAL A 77 -60.25 -16.10 -23.30
N SER A 78 -61.27 -15.45 -22.76
CA SER A 78 -61.64 -14.07 -23.16
C SER A 78 -60.52 -13.05 -22.91
N ARG A 79 -59.78 -13.21 -21.79
CA ARG A 79 -58.64 -12.32 -21.46
C ARG A 79 -57.44 -12.59 -22.33
N THR A 80 -57.20 -13.85 -22.69
CA THR A 80 -56.10 -14.25 -23.58
C THR A 80 -56.33 -13.71 -24.98
N GLU A 81 -57.54 -13.79 -25.51
CA GLU A 81 -57.90 -13.19 -26.81
C GLU A 81 -57.74 -11.67 -26.80
N LYS A 82 -58.11 -11.01 -25.70
CA LYS A 82 -57.91 -9.56 -25.54
C LYS A 82 -56.44 -9.15 -25.46
N ALA A 83 -55.60 -9.96 -24.81
CA ALA A 83 -54.15 -9.75 -24.73
C ALA A 83 -53.46 -10.00 -26.08
N GLN A 84 -54.00 -10.88 -26.92
CA GLN A 84 -53.50 -11.12 -28.28
C GLN A 84 -53.93 -10.06 -29.30
N SER A 85 -54.88 -9.18 -28.95
CA SER A 85 -55.27 -8.09 -29.84
C SER A 85 -54.16 -7.02 -29.89
N PRO A 86 -53.60 -6.68 -31.07
CA PRO A 86 -52.53 -5.70 -31.18
C PRO A 86 -52.99 -4.34 -30.64
N VAL A 87 -52.24 -3.80 -29.69
CA VAL A 87 -52.49 -2.45 -29.16
C VAL A 87 -52.08 -1.44 -30.22
N ASN A 88 -52.94 -0.46 -30.49
CA ASN A 88 -52.62 0.63 -31.41
C ASN A 88 -51.40 1.42 -30.91
N ASP A 89 -50.31 1.36 -31.65
CA ASP A 89 -49.00 1.93 -31.33
C ASP A 89 -48.89 3.42 -31.70
N LEU A 90 -49.81 3.94 -32.53
CA LEU A 90 -49.81 5.34 -32.99
C LEU A 90 -49.76 6.39 -31.87
N PRO A 91 -50.44 6.24 -30.71
CA PRO A 91 -50.35 7.21 -29.61
C PRO A 91 -49.02 7.13 -28.85
N TYR A 92 -48.30 6.02 -28.97
CA TYR A 92 -47.07 5.72 -28.23
C TYR A 92 -45.81 5.88 -29.10
N LYS A 93 -45.99 6.31 -30.35
CA LYS A 93 -44.88 6.55 -31.27
C LYS A 93 -44.19 7.85 -30.89
N LEU A 94 -43.10 7.74 -30.13
CA LEU A 94 -42.21 8.86 -29.84
C LEU A 94 -41.71 9.44 -31.16
N VAL A 95 -41.93 10.74 -31.38
CA VAL A 95 -41.58 11.43 -32.64
C VAL A 95 -40.07 11.33 -32.93
N ASN A 96 -39.24 11.28 -31.87
CA ASN A 96 -37.81 10.96 -31.92
C ASN A 96 -37.44 10.16 -30.66
N THR A 97 -36.75 9.03 -30.80
CA THR A 97 -36.47 8.09 -29.70
C THR A 97 -35.18 8.39 -28.92
N TRP A 98 -34.34 9.33 -29.36
CA TRP A 98 -33.01 9.56 -28.80
C TRP A 98 -32.54 11.02 -28.89
N ILE A 99 -33.30 11.96 -28.35
CA ILE A 99 -32.79 13.33 -28.14
C ILE A 99 -32.93 13.65 -26.66
N ARG A 100 -31.79 13.84 -25.98
CA ARG A 100 -31.73 14.40 -24.63
C ARG A 100 -32.48 15.72 -24.66
N THR A 101 -33.55 15.82 -23.90
CA THR A 101 -34.18 17.14 -23.68
C THR A 101 -33.16 17.89 -22.84
N GLU A 102 -32.49 18.88 -23.42
CA GLU A 102 -31.68 19.81 -22.65
C GLU A 102 -32.63 20.52 -21.69
N GLU A 103 -32.63 20.11 -20.42
CA GLU A 103 -33.19 20.96 -19.39
C GLU A 103 -32.35 22.24 -19.43
N ASP A 104 -32.97 23.32 -19.92
CA ASP A 104 -32.44 24.68 -19.87
C ASP A 104 -32.36 25.08 -18.38
N SER A 105 -31.39 24.50 -17.66
CA SER A 105 -31.11 24.91 -16.31
C SER A 105 -30.59 26.34 -16.40
N SER A 106 -31.23 27.26 -15.68
CA SER A 106 -30.81 28.68 -15.65
C SER A 106 -29.45 28.90 -14.99
N ILE A 107 -28.79 27.83 -14.54
CA ILE A 107 -27.55 27.83 -13.78
C ILE A 107 -26.38 27.86 -14.77
N ARG A 108 -25.63 28.96 -14.71
CA ARG A 108 -24.41 29.14 -15.50
C ARG A 108 -23.26 28.34 -14.92
N ARG A 109 -22.40 27.83 -15.81
CA ARG A 109 -21.21 27.05 -15.49
C ARG A 109 -20.20 27.89 -14.70
N GLN A 110 -19.73 27.34 -13.59
CA GLN A 110 -18.68 27.93 -12.75
C GLN A 110 -17.38 27.13 -12.88
N ASP A 111 -16.28 27.68 -12.39
CA ASP A 111 -15.05 26.91 -12.22
C ASP A 111 -15.14 26.06 -10.95
N PRO A 112 -14.86 24.75 -11.03
CA PRO A 112 -14.79 23.90 -9.85
C PRO A 112 -13.73 24.39 -8.86
N LYS A 113 -14.01 24.25 -7.56
CA LYS A 113 -13.01 24.51 -6.53
C LYS A 113 -11.94 23.42 -6.59
N LEU A 114 -10.71 23.81 -6.88
CA LEU A 114 -9.55 22.93 -6.83
C LEU A 114 -8.99 22.90 -5.40
N LEU A 115 -8.59 21.71 -4.93
CA LEU A 115 -7.97 21.50 -3.63
C LEU A 115 -6.51 21.09 -3.84
N ALA A 116 -5.61 21.59 -3.00
CA ALA A 116 -4.20 21.24 -3.07
C ALA A 116 -3.97 19.82 -2.47
N PRO A 117 -2.88 19.13 -2.87
CA PRO A 117 -2.45 17.92 -2.18
C PRO A 117 -2.14 18.20 -0.70
N GLU A 118 -2.48 17.25 0.15
CA GLU A 118 -2.37 17.36 1.60
C GLU A 118 -1.32 16.39 2.16
N ASN A 119 -0.83 16.68 3.37
CA ASN A 119 0.08 15.84 4.14
C ASN A 119 1.33 15.38 3.37
N LEU A 120 2.00 16.29 2.67
CA LEU A 120 3.22 15.95 1.95
C LEU A 120 4.35 15.48 2.90
N ILE A 121 4.81 14.25 2.70
CA ILE A 121 5.92 13.64 3.43
C ILE A 121 7.09 13.48 2.46
N ALA A 122 8.28 13.92 2.88
CA ALA A 122 9.52 13.74 2.12
C ALA A 122 10.53 12.93 2.95
N GLN A 123 11.13 11.91 2.34
CA GLN A 123 12.08 11.00 2.99
C GLN A 123 13.29 10.75 2.11
N GLY A 124 14.47 10.76 2.71
CA GLY A 124 15.72 10.42 2.03
C GLY A 124 15.94 8.93 1.96
N MET A 125 16.25 8.45 0.77
CA MET A 125 16.51 7.05 0.49
C MET A 125 17.87 6.87 -0.17
N THR A 126 18.50 5.75 0.13
CA THR A 126 19.64 5.23 -0.61
C THR A 126 19.31 3.79 -0.97
N SER A 127 19.32 3.47 -2.25
CA SER A 127 19.05 2.12 -2.76
C SER A 127 19.95 1.82 -3.95
N ILE A 128 19.99 0.56 -4.36
CA ILE A 128 20.60 0.15 -5.61
C ILE A 128 19.50 -0.05 -6.63
N LEU A 129 19.59 0.65 -7.76
CA LEU A 129 18.59 0.63 -8.83
C LEU A 129 19.14 -0.07 -10.07
N ALA A 130 18.29 -0.77 -10.82
CA ALA A 130 18.65 -1.30 -12.13
C ALA A 130 18.67 -0.17 -13.18
N ARG A 131 19.85 0.18 -13.65
CA ARG A 131 20.05 1.17 -14.72
C ARG A 131 20.20 0.48 -16.06
N ARG A 132 19.73 1.10 -17.13
CA ARG A 132 19.98 0.63 -18.50
C ARG A 132 21.45 0.84 -18.89
N SER A 133 22.04 -0.18 -19.49
CA SER A 133 23.36 -0.16 -20.13
C SER A 133 23.31 -0.88 -21.47
N PHE A 134 24.20 -0.52 -22.40
CA PHE A 134 24.44 -1.34 -23.60
C PHE A 134 25.52 -2.40 -23.38
N GLU A 135 26.21 -2.31 -22.24
CA GLU A 135 27.22 -3.27 -21.78
C GLU A 135 26.60 -4.11 -20.67
N GLU A 136 26.73 -5.43 -20.80
CA GLU A 136 26.26 -6.41 -19.80
C GLU A 136 27.21 -6.48 -18.59
N GLU A 137 28.48 -6.11 -18.78
CA GLU A 137 29.51 -6.20 -17.76
C GLU A 137 29.38 -5.10 -16.69
N TYR A 138 29.57 -5.49 -15.42
CA TYR A 138 29.71 -4.58 -14.29
C TYR A 138 30.69 -5.16 -13.27
N ALA A 139 31.25 -4.28 -12.43
CA ALA A 139 32.44 -4.57 -11.61
C ALA A 139 32.32 -5.78 -10.65
N MET A 140 31.10 -6.21 -10.28
CA MET A 140 30.92 -7.38 -9.41
C MET A 140 31.03 -8.72 -10.12
N LEU A 141 30.80 -8.78 -11.44
CA LEU A 141 30.93 -10.03 -12.19
C LEU A 141 32.37 -10.57 -12.21
N GLU A 142 33.34 -9.71 -11.92
CA GLU A 142 34.76 -10.08 -11.85
C GLU A 142 35.18 -10.67 -10.49
N LEU A 143 34.30 -10.64 -9.48
CA LEU A 143 34.61 -11.15 -8.14
C LEU A 143 34.49 -12.68 -8.09
N GLU A 144 35.21 -13.28 -7.14
CA GLU A 144 35.07 -14.71 -6.84
C GLU A 144 33.87 -14.93 -5.89
N PRO A 145 33.11 -16.04 -6.02
CA PRO A 145 32.07 -16.39 -5.05
C PRO A 145 32.60 -16.53 -3.62
N ALA A 146 31.76 -16.22 -2.63
CA ALA A 146 32.10 -16.37 -1.22
C ALA A 146 32.22 -17.85 -0.78
N ASP A 147 33.07 -18.08 0.21
CA ASP A 147 33.28 -19.39 0.83
C ASP A 147 32.02 -19.83 1.64
N GLU A 148 31.76 -21.14 1.74
CA GLU A 148 30.66 -21.67 2.56
C GLU A 148 30.91 -21.39 4.06
N LEU A 149 29.84 -21.08 4.81
CA LEU A 149 29.94 -20.86 6.25
C LEU A 149 30.04 -22.21 6.98
N GLU A 150 31.06 -22.37 7.82
CA GLU A 150 31.12 -23.50 8.76
C GLU A 150 30.01 -23.34 9.81
N LYS A 151 29.01 -24.24 9.77
CA LYS A 151 27.96 -24.30 10.80
C LYS A 151 28.60 -24.51 12.18
N VAL A 152 28.43 -23.55 13.08
CA VAL A 152 28.92 -23.67 14.44
C VAL A 152 28.02 -24.68 15.16
N GLU A 153 28.42 -25.95 15.22
CA GLU A 153 27.72 -26.94 16.04
C GLU A 153 27.64 -26.42 17.49
N GLU A 154 26.46 -25.99 17.93
CA GLU A 154 26.21 -25.69 19.32
C GLU A 154 26.48 -26.96 20.13
N LYS A 155 27.64 -27.01 20.80
CA LYS A 155 27.94 -28.10 21.73
C LYS A 155 26.81 -28.16 22.75
N PRO A 156 26.06 -29.28 22.85
CA PRO A 156 24.89 -29.34 23.70
C PRO A 156 25.28 -28.97 25.13
N LYS A 157 24.60 -27.95 25.68
CA LYS A 157 24.80 -27.51 27.06
C LYS A 157 24.74 -28.75 27.95
N ARG A 158 25.88 -29.11 28.55
CA ARG A 158 25.98 -30.25 29.47
C ARG A 158 24.96 -30.04 30.59
N ARG A 159 23.86 -30.79 30.56
CA ARG A 159 22.89 -30.84 31.66
C ARG A 159 23.66 -31.02 32.96
N PRO A 160 23.43 -30.18 33.99
CA PRO A 160 24.09 -30.37 35.27
C PRO A 160 23.74 -31.76 35.79
N ARG A 161 24.76 -32.62 35.93
CA ARG A 161 24.61 -33.96 36.49
C ARG A 161 24.03 -33.81 37.88
N GLY A 162 22.73 -34.12 38.02
CA GLY A 162 22.06 -34.20 39.29
C GLY A 162 22.87 -35.07 40.23
N ARG A 163 23.35 -34.47 41.33
CA ARG A 163 24.09 -35.13 42.39
C ARG A 163 23.10 -35.99 43.17
N ARG A 164 22.75 -37.16 42.62
CA ARG A 164 21.85 -38.11 43.29
C ARG A 164 22.66 -38.89 44.32
N ASN A 165 22.22 -38.74 45.57
CA ASN A 165 22.77 -39.32 46.77
C ASN A 165 23.22 -40.78 46.60
N GLN A 166 24.43 -41.00 47.10
CA GLN A 166 24.99 -42.25 47.54
C GLN A 166 24.16 -42.78 48.72
N MET A 167 23.38 -43.85 48.52
CA MET A 167 22.98 -44.77 49.59
C MET A 167 22.42 -46.10 49.02
N MET A 168 22.90 -47.19 49.63
CA MET A 168 22.37 -48.56 49.69
C MET A 168 22.66 -49.56 48.55
N MET A 169 23.63 -50.45 48.87
CA MET A 169 23.58 -51.91 48.77
C MET A 169 22.27 -52.57 48.30
N GLY A 170 22.42 -53.54 47.40
CA GLY A 170 21.42 -54.60 47.12
C GLY A 170 21.70 -55.25 45.78
N GLY A 171 22.11 -56.52 45.78
CA GLY A 171 22.58 -57.25 44.59
C GLY A 171 21.47 -57.73 43.65
N GLY A 172 21.89 -58.41 42.59
CA GLY A 172 20.97 -59.13 41.70
C GLY A 172 21.48 -59.21 40.27
N ASP A 173 21.89 -60.41 39.88
CA ASP A 173 22.27 -60.85 38.55
C ASP A 173 21.23 -60.56 37.46
N GLY A 174 21.65 -60.49 36.19
CA GLY A 174 20.73 -60.53 35.06
C GLY A 174 21.37 -60.32 33.68
N TYR A 175 21.67 -61.42 33.00
CA TYR A 175 22.07 -61.55 31.59
C TYR A 175 20.99 -61.14 30.58
N GLY A 176 21.41 -60.78 29.36
CA GLY A 176 20.63 -60.80 28.10
C GLY A 176 20.84 -59.53 27.27
N GLY A 177 21.40 -59.49 26.06
CA GLY A 177 21.48 -60.49 24.98
C GLY A 177 20.44 -60.18 23.90
N GLY A 178 20.87 -59.84 22.69
CA GLY A 178 20.07 -60.03 21.45
C GLY A 178 19.72 -58.79 20.62
N ASP A 179 20.48 -58.63 19.53
CA ASP A 179 20.10 -58.38 18.12
C ASP A 179 18.76 -57.72 17.72
N GLY A 180 18.83 -56.89 16.67
CA GLY A 180 17.66 -56.43 15.91
C GLY A 180 18.01 -55.63 14.65
N TYR A 181 18.35 -56.32 13.57
CA TYR A 181 18.44 -55.83 12.18
C TYR A 181 17.07 -55.45 11.58
N GLY A 182 17.08 -54.52 10.60
CA GLY A 182 16.04 -54.32 9.58
C GLY A 182 15.85 -52.82 9.28
N GLY A 183 16.12 -52.25 8.10
CA GLY A 183 16.13 -52.78 6.73
C GLY A 183 14.92 -52.23 5.97
N GLY A 184 15.12 -51.55 4.84
CA GLY A 184 14.10 -51.41 3.80
C GLY A 184 13.83 -50.00 3.28
N ASP A 185 14.26 -49.80 2.02
CA ASP A 185 14.04 -48.66 1.14
C ASP A 185 12.56 -48.35 0.85
N GLY A 186 12.30 -47.10 0.44
CA GLY A 186 11.01 -46.66 -0.09
C GLY A 186 11.16 -45.43 -0.99
N TYR A 187 11.47 -45.70 -2.27
CA TYR A 187 11.43 -44.75 -3.36
C TYR A 187 10.03 -44.14 -3.55
N GLY A 188 9.98 -42.84 -3.84
CA GLY A 188 8.82 -42.13 -4.33
C GLY A 188 9.28 -40.95 -5.17
N GLU A 189 9.69 -41.24 -6.41
CA GLU A 189 9.79 -40.25 -7.49
C GLU A 189 8.37 -39.78 -7.84
N ASP A 190 8.14 -38.46 -7.86
CA ASP A 190 7.31 -37.88 -8.92
C ASP A 190 7.89 -36.53 -9.35
N MET A 191 7.88 -36.37 -10.66
CA MET A 191 8.60 -35.42 -11.49
C MET A 191 7.73 -34.21 -11.82
N GLY A 192 8.40 -33.09 -12.08
CA GLY A 192 8.06 -32.25 -13.22
C GLY A 192 7.49 -30.87 -12.90
N MET A 193 8.37 -29.88 -12.86
CA MET A 193 8.29 -28.68 -13.71
C MET A 193 9.70 -28.12 -13.84
N MET A 194 10.38 -28.46 -14.94
CA MET A 194 11.59 -27.77 -15.37
C MET A 194 11.18 -26.41 -15.92
N ASP A 195 11.57 -25.34 -15.24
CA ASP A 195 11.61 -24.01 -15.83
C ASP A 195 12.85 -23.90 -16.72
N GLU A 196 12.59 -23.62 -18.00
CA GLU A 196 13.56 -23.55 -19.09
C GLU A 196 13.99 -22.09 -19.27
N SER A 197 14.84 -21.60 -18.37
CA SER A 197 15.49 -20.28 -18.47
C SER A 197 16.99 -20.34 -18.14
N MET A 198 17.65 -21.44 -18.56
CA MET A 198 19.09 -21.63 -18.48
C MET A 198 19.81 -21.02 -19.69
N MET A 199 20.23 -19.76 -19.60
CA MET A 199 21.33 -19.20 -20.39
C MET A 199 22.10 -18.14 -19.59
N ALA A 200 23.02 -18.59 -18.74
CA ALA A 200 24.36 -18.01 -18.54
C ALA A 200 25.09 -18.84 -17.47
N SER A 201 25.90 -19.79 -17.91
CA SER A 201 26.87 -20.49 -17.07
C SER A 201 27.96 -19.50 -16.63
N SER A 202 27.78 -18.90 -15.46
CA SER A 202 28.86 -18.43 -14.59
C SER A 202 28.76 -19.20 -13.28
N SER A 203 29.90 -19.43 -12.62
CA SER A 203 30.02 -20.28 -11.42
C SER A 203 28.87 -20.08 -10.45
N SER A 204 28.07 -21.11 -10.19
CA SER A 204 27.00 -21.04 -9.19
C SER A 204 27.60 -20.64 -7.85
N ALA A 205 27.34 -19.42 -7.40
CA ALA A 205 27.81 -18.98 -6.10
C ALA A 205 27.27 -19.93 -5.01
N ASN A 206 28.13 -20.31 -4.07
CA ASN A 206 27.76 -21.29 -3.04
C ASN A 206 26.77 -20.71 -2.02
N ARG A 207 26.69 -19.38 -1.91
CA ARG A 207 25.81 -18.66 -0.99
C ARG A 207 25.01 -17.60 -1.73
N LYS A 208 23.74 -17.46 -1.36
CA LYS A 208 22.81 -16.47 -1.89
C LYS A 208 22.16 -15.67 -0.76
N PHE A 209 21.72 -14.46 -1.08
CA PHE A 209 20.88 -13.66 -0.21
C PHE A 209 19.54 -14.38 0.04
N PRO A 210 18.99 -14.33 1.27
CA PRO A 210 17.75 -15.02 1.58
C PRO A 210 16.58 -14.54 0.71
N THR A 211 15.96 -15.45 -0.04
CA THR A 211 14.83 -15.11 -0.94
C THR A 211 13.65 -14.49 -0.20
N ALA A 212 13.39 -14.91 1.04
CA ALA A 212 12.30 -14.37 1.85
C ALA A 212 12.52 -12.90 2.27
N ALA A 213 13.77 -12.41 2.20
CA ALA A 213 14.12 -11.03 2.51
C ALA A 213 14.38 -10.18 1.25
N ASP A 214 14.20 -10.77 0.05
CA ASP A 214 14.36 -10.08 -1.22
C ASP A 214 13.03 -9.47 -1.65
N PHE A 215 12.87 -8.18 -1.37
CA PHE A 215 11.68 -7.40 -1.70
C PHE A 215 11.86 -6.56 -2.98
N GLY A 216 13.03 -6.68 -3.63
CA GLY A 216 13.32 -5.92 -4.84
C GLY A 216 12.70 -6.52 -6.08
N MET A 217 12.71 -5.75 -7.17
CA MET A 217 12.33 -6.28 -8.46
C MET A 217 13.47 -7.11 -9.09
N LYS A 218 13.09 -8.10 -9.90
CA LYS A 218 14.03 -8.83 -10.76
C LYS A 218 14.12 -8.15 -12.13
N PRO A 219 15.25 -7.50 -12.46
CA PRO A 219 15.32 -6.74 -13.70
C PRO A 219 15.44 -7.68 -14.90
N GLN A 220 14.80 -7.29 -16.00
CA GLN A 220 14.89 -7.96 -17.29
C GLN A 220 15.62 -7.08 -18.30
N ASN A 221 16.13 -7.70 -19.36
CA ASN A 221 16.67 -6.99 -20.50
C ASN A 221 15.58 -6.13 -21.15
N THR A 222 15.92 -4.91 -21.53
CA THR A 222 14.99 -3.98 -22.18
C THR A 222 15.46 -3.64 -23.59
N THR A 223 14.56 -3.17 -24.44
CA THR A 223 14.91 -2.70 -25.79
C THR A 223 14.96 -1.17 -25.80
N SER A 224 16.00 -0.62 -26.41
CA SER A 224 16.15 0.83 -26.59
C SER A 224 15.10 1.36 -27.57
N ILE A 225 14.33 2.36 -27.11
CA ILE A 225 13.30 3.04 -27.91
C ILE A 225 13.90 3.76 -29.13
N ARG A 226 15.20 4.08 -29.12
CA ARG A 226 15.85 4.88 -30.17
C ARG A 226 16.46 4.08 -31.31
N ASN A 227 16.97 2.89 -31.01
CA ASN A 227 17.80 2.11 -31.94
C ASN A 227 17.55 0.60 -31.88
N GLU A 228 16.53 0.15 -31.14
CA GLU A 228 16.09 -1.26 -31.06
C GLU A 228 17.18 -2.23 -30.57
N LEU A 229 18.28 -1.72 -30.01
CA LEU A 229 19.31 -2.54 -29.40
C LEU A 229 18.89 -2.98 -28.00
N THR A 230 19.29 -4.20 -27.64
CA THR A 230 19.17 -4.72 -26.28
C THR A 230 19.94 -3.85 -25.30
N GLN A 231 19.32 -3.58 -24.16
CA GLN A 231 19.89 -2.89 -23.02
C GLN A 231 19.82 -3.82 -21.82
N TYR A 232 20.98 -4.03 -21.19
CA TYR A 232 21.14 -4.88 -20.03
C TYR A 232 20.94 -4.07 -18.74
N PRO A 233 20.34 -4.67 -17.70
CA PRO A 233 20.29 -4.06 -16.39
C PRO A 233 21.66 -4.11 -15.72
N VAL A 234 22.15 -2.98 -15.25
CA VAL A 234 23.36 -2.87 -14.42
C VAL A 234 23.02 -2.21 -13.09
N PRO A 235 23.60 -2.67 -11.97
CA PRO A 235 23.29 -2.10 -10.68
C PRO A 235 23.92 -0.71 -10.52
N GLN A 236 23.15 0.24 -9.99
CA GLN A 236 23.61 1.60 -9.72
C GLN A 236 23.18 2.08 -8.33
N THR A 237 24.16 2.39 -7.50
CA THR A 237 23.96 3.10 -6.24
C THR A 237 23.33 4.45 -6.50
N THR A 238 22.16 4.70 -5.91
CA THR A 238 21.41 5.92 -6.13
C THR A 238 20.88 6.47 -4.80
N ARG A 239 21.17 7.73 -4.52
CA ARG A 239 20.52 8.51 -3.46
C ARG A 239 19.41 9.36 -4.05
N TYR A 240 18.28 9.44 -3.36
CA TYR A 240 17.15 10.25 -3.81
C TYR A 240 16.26 10.63 -2.64
N ILE A 241 15.45 11.67 -2.83
CA ILE A 241 14.31 11.92 -1.96
C ILE A 241 13.07 11.30 -2.60
N CYS A 242 12.34 10.48 -1.84
CA CYS A 242 10.98 10.06 -2.19
C CYS A 242 9.99 10.99 -1.50
N GLY A 243 9.01 11.49 -2.24
CA GLY A 243 7.92 12.28 -1.68
C GLY A 243 6.57 11.66 -1.98
N THR A 244 5.72 11.59 -0.95
CA THR A 244 4.34 11.10 -1.04
C THR A 244 3.36 12.12 -0.45
N ALA A 245 2.22 12.34 -1.10
CA ALA A 245 1.15 13.21 -0.61
C ALA A 245 -0.23 12.64 -0.98
N ALA A 246 -1.27 13.09 -0.29
CA ALA A 246 -2.65 12.67 -0.55
C ALA A 246 -3.40 13.74 -1.35
N MET A 247 -3.85 13.41 -2.55
CA MET A 247 -4.75 14.26 -3.34
C MET A 247 -6.19 13.99 -2.88
N PRO A 248 -6.93 14.97 -2.32
CA PRO A 248 -8.30 14.76 -1.82
C PRO A 248 -9.30 14.60 -2.99
N HIS A 249 -9.31 13.41 -3.59
CA HIS A 249 -9.95 13.17 -4.87
C HIS A 249 -11.48 13.23 -4.77
N GLU A 250 -12.09 12.58 -3.77
CA GLU A 250 -13.53 12.66 -3.55
C GLU A 250 -13.97 14.13 -3.40
N ALA A 251 -13.27 14.92 -2.57
CA ALA A 251 -13.64 16.30 -2.33
C ALA A 251 -13.54 17.17 -3.60
N VAL A 252 -12.54 16.92 -4.45
CA VAL A 252 -12.44 17.55 -5.77
C VAL A 252 -13.57 17.08 -6.69
N TYR A 253 -13.90 15.79 -6.70
CA TYR A 253 -14.98 15.24 -7.50
C TYR A 253 -16.33 15.89 -7.12
N ARG A 254 -16.64 16.00 -5.82
CA ARG A 254 -17.81 16.71 -5.30
C ARG A 254 -17.82 18.19 -5.68
N ALA A 255 -16.66 18.84 -5.72
CA ALA A 255 -16.55 20.23 -6.16
C ALA A 255 -16.84 20.39 -7.67
N PHE A 256 -16.47 19.41 -8.49
CA PHE A 256 -16.87 19.36 -9.90
C PHE A 256 -18.38 19.13 -10.06
N GLU A 257 -18.95 18.17 -9.32
CA GLU A 257 -20.40 17.95 -9.32
C GLU A 257 -21.16 19.22 -8.95
N ALA A 258 -20.77 19.88 -7.85
CA ALA A 258 -21.42 21.09 -7.36
C ALA A 258 -21.34 22.27 -8.34
N ALA A 259 -20.27 22.37 -9.13
CA ALA A 259 -20.07 23.47 -10.08
C ALA A 259 -20.74 23.24 -11.45
N LEU A 260 -20.88 21.97 -11.87
CA LEU A 260 -21.17 21.64 -13.27
C LEU A 260 -22.39 20.75 -13.48
N LYS A 261 -22.77 19.88 -12.53
CA LYS A 261 -23.81 18.84 -12.72
C LYS A 261 -25.16 19.41 -13.13
N ASP A 262 -25.57 20.51 -12.48
CA ASP A 262 -26.83 21.20 -12.74
C ASP A 262 -26.69 22.35 -13.74
N ALA A 263 -25.51 22.57 -14.32
CA ALA A 263 -25.24 23.70 -15.20
C ALA A 263 -25.63 23.40 -16.67
N THR A 264 -25.99 24.45 -17.42
CA THR A 264 -26.37 24.30 -18.84
C THR A 264 -25.22 23.70 -19.65
N GLY A 265 -25.51 22.67 -20.45
CA GLY A 265 -24.52 22.00 -21.30
C GLY A 265 -23.59 21.04 -20.54
N TYR A 266 -24.05 20.46 -19.41
CA TYR A 266 -23.34 19.41 -18.68
C TYR A 266 -23.07 18.18 -19.54
N GLU A 267 -21.80 17.76 -19.57
CA GLU A 267 -21.30 16.59 -20.29
C GLU A 267 -20.56 15.67 -19.32
N PRO A 268 -21.10 14.48 -18.98
CA PRO A 268 -20.55 13.60 -17.95
C PRO A 268 -19.08 13.22 -18.15
N ARG A 269 -18.63 13.07 -19.39
CA ARG A 269 -17.22 12.70 -19.67
C ARG A 269 -16.25 13.87 -19.56
N ARG A 270 -16.72 15.11 -19.66
CA ARG A 270 -15.88 16.33 -19.60
C ARG A 270 -15.91 16.96 -18.21
N ASP A 271 -17.06 16.90 -17.56
CA ASP A 271 -17.37 17.65 -16.34
C ASP A 271 -17.10 16.83 -15.07
N VAL A 272 -16.06 16.00 -15.13
CA VAL A 272 -15.47 15.24 -14.02
C VAL A 272 -13.97 15.58 -13.95
N PRO A 273 -13.31 15.45 -12.79
CA PRO A 273 -11.89 15.76 -12.66
C PRO A 273 -11.05 14.85 -13.55
N GLN A 274 -10.26 15.45 -14.44
CA GLN A 274 -9.29 14.77 -15.28
C GLN A 274 -7.90 15.31 -14.97
N TYR A 275 -7.06 14.48 -14.37
CA TYR A 275 -5.69 14.85 -14.05
C TYR A 275 -4.79 14.68 -15.27
N ILE A 276 -3.93 15.66 -15.52
CA ILE A 276 -3.10 15.69 -16.74
C ILE A 276 -1.62 15.94 -16.45
N ASP A 277 -1.28 16.51 -15.31
CA ASP A 277 0.09 16.86 -14.95
C ASP A 277 0.27 17.05 -13.43
N PHE A 278 1.51 17.17 -12.99
CA PHE A 278 1.89 17.62 -11.65
C PHE A 278 3.21 18.36 -11.71
N GLU A 279 3.47 19.18 -10.69
CA GLU A 279 4.78 19.82 -10.52
C GLU A 279 5.26 19.67 -9.09
N VAL A 280 6.55 19.44 -8.96
CA VAL A 280 7.25 19.37 -7.70
C VAL A 280 8.29 20.45 -7.65
N GLN A 281 8.28 21.24 -6.58
CA GLN A 281 9.33 22.20 -6.29
C GLN A 281 10.06 21.83 -5.01
N ARG A 282 11.34 22.19 -4.97
CA ARG A 282 12.21 22.02 -3.81
C ARG A 282 12.84 23.35 -3.42
N ALA A 283 12.92 23.61 -2.13
CA ALA A 283 13.70 24.69 -1.54
C ALA A 283 14.79 24.11 -0.62
N ASP A 284 15.95 24.75 -0.59
CA ASP A 284 17.04 24.41 0.32
C ASP A 284 16.87 25.18 1.63
N VAL A 285 16.73 24.44 2.72
CA VAL A 285 16.50 24.97 4.07
C VAL A 285 17.68 24.73 5.01
N THR A 286 18.86 24.43 4.44
CA THR A 286 20.07 24.19 5.22
C THR A 286 20.47 25.41 6.06
N GLU A 287 20.36 26.60 5.47
CA GLU A 287 20.74 27.88 6.09
C GLU A 287 19.56 28.81 6.35
N LYS A 288 18.37 28.45 5.85
CA LYS A 288 17.18 29.28 5.85
C LYS A 288 15.98 28.48 6.33
N PRO A 289 15.28 28.90 7.39
CA PRO A 289 14.11 28.17 7.87
C PRO A 289 12.92 28.33 6.92
N VAL A 290 11.98 27.37 7.00
CA VAL A 290 10.84 27.24 6.06
C VAL A 290 9.95 28.49 6.05
N ASP A 291 9.76 29.13 7.20
CA ASP A 291 8.92 30.32 7.38
C ASP A 291 9.46 31.59 6.69
N GLN A 292 10.72 31.57 6.25
CA GLN A 292 11.37 32.70 5.56
C GLN A 292 11.45 32.50 4.04
N LEU A 293 10.98 31.36 3.52
CA LEU A 293 11.06 31.05 2.10
C LEU A 293 10.21 32.02 1.26
N THR A 294 10.74 32.44 0.12
CA THR A 294 10.06 33.21 -0.92
C THR A 294 9.96 32.37 -2.18
N ASP A 295 9.13 32.79 -3.15
CA ASP A 295 8.95 32.04 -4.40
C ASP A 295 10.24 31.86 -5.23
N GLU A 296 11.25 32.72 -5.02
CA GLU A 296 12.55 32.63 -5.70
C GLU A 296 13.44 31.49 -5.14
N ASP A 297 13.19 31.04 -3.92
CA ASP A 297 13.95 29.93 -3.31
C ASP A 297 13.53 28.56 -3.86
N TRP A 298 12.35 28.48 -4.49
CA TRP A 298 11.78 27.24 -4.99
C TRP A 298 12.27 26.93 -6.40
N VAL A 299 12.80 25.73 -6.59
CA VAL A 299 13.28 25.23 -7.87
C VAL A 299 12.38 24.09 -8.34
N LEU A 300 11.92 24.15 -9.60
CA LEU A 300 11.22 23.04 -10.22
C LEU A 300 12.15 21.82 -10.31
N VAL A 301 11.74 20.73 -9.67
CA VAL A 301 12.47 19.46 -9.62
C VAL A 301 12.06 18.56 -10.76
N THR A 302 10.76 18.32 -10.86
CA THR A 302 10.17 17.43 -11.86
C THR A 302 8.73 17.81 -12.14
N ASN A 303 8.24 17.30 -13.26
CA ASN A 303 6.85 17.28 -13.66
C ASN A 303 6.55 15.93 -14.34
N ARG A 304 5.34 15.72 -14.83
CA ARG A 304 4.97 14.45 -15.48
C ARG A 304 5.89 14.09 -16.63
N GLU A 305 6.12 15.01 -17.56
CA GLU A 305 6.94 14.76 -18.75
C GLU A 305 8.39 14.42 -18.37
N GLN A 306 9.02 15.21 -17.50
CA GLN A 306 10.40 15.00 -17.05
C GLN A 306 10.55 13.68 -16.30
N SER A 307 9.58 13.34 -15.46
CA SER A 307 9.52 12.06 -14.76
C SER A 307 9.45 10.90 -15.77
N THR A 308 8.42 10.88 -16.62
CA THR A 308 8.22 9.83 -17.64
C THR A 308 9.45 9.65 -18.52
N MET A 309 10.09 10.74 -18.95
CA MET A 309 11.31 10.68 -19.76
C MET A 309 12.50 10.09 -19.00
N THR A 310 12.67 10.44 -17.72
CA THR A 310 13.74 9.87 -16.88
C THR A 310 13.55 8.37 -16.74
N TYR A 311 12.34 7.94 -16.40
CA TYR A 311 11.96 6.54 -16.25
C TYR A 311 12.13 5.73 -17.53
N GLY A 312 11.70 6.27 -18.68
CA GLY A 312 11.80 5.57 -19.97
C GLY A 312 13.23 5.49 -20.55
N THR A 313 14.18 6.29 -20.06
CA THR A 313 15.52 6.39 -20.66
C THR A 313 16.67 5.98 -19.75
N VAL A 314 16.51 6.07 -18.43
CA VAL A 314 17.60 5.80 -17.46
C VAL A 314 17.44 4.41 -16.84
N TRP A 315 16.22 4.04 -16.45
CA TRP A 315 15.96 2.89 -15.59
C TRP A 315 15.54 1.64 -16.37
N SER A 316 16.02 0.47 -15.95
CA SER A 316 15.73 -0.81 -16.60
C SER A 316 14.48 -1.45 -15.97
N GLY A 317 13.31 -0.98 -16.43
CA GLY A 317 12.00 -1.41 -15.90
C GLY A 317 11.55 -0.59 -14.70
N PHE A 318 10.49 -1.08 -14.04
CA PHE A 318 9.83 -0.45 -12.89
C PHE A 318 9.49 -1.54 -11.88
N ALA A 319 9.59 -1.23 -10.59
CA ALA A 319 9.19 -2.20 -9.58
C ALA A 319 7.65 -2.34 -9.57
N PRO A 320 7.11 -3.53 -9.23
CA PRO A 320 5.67 -3.77 -9.17
C PRO A 320 4.95 -2.72 -8.32
N GLU A 321 3.83 -2.21 -8.83
CA GLU A 321 3.04 -1.23 -8.10
C GLU A 321 2.28 -1.89 -6.95
N ILE A 322 2.44 -1.32 -5.76
CA ILE A 322 1.83 -1.79 -4.51
C ILE A 322 0.53 -1.06 -4.17
N VAL A 323 0.27 0.06 -4.85
CA VAL A 323 -0.92 0.88 -4.63
C VAL A 323 -2.05 0.40 -5.54
N PRO A 324 -3.25 0.13 -4.99
CA PRO A 324 -4.40 -0.28 -5.78
C PRO A 324 -4.77 0.77 -6.86
N GLU A 325 -5.39 0.32 -7.94
CA GLU A 325 -5.66 1.18 -9.10
C GLU A 325 -6.55 2.38 -8.79
N GLU A 326 -7.54 2.21 -7.93
CA GLU A 326 -8.46 3.28 -7.52
C GLU A 326 -7.78 4.42 -6.75
N TYR A 327 -6.65 4.16 -6.07
CA TYR A 327 -5.90 5.15 -5.31
C TYR A 327 -4.73 5.76 -6.09
N ARG A 328 -4.55 5.45 -7.37
CA ARG A 328 -3.44 6.00 -8.19
C ARG A 328 -3.98 6.68 -9.44
N ASP A 329 -3.20 7.65 -9.93
CA ASP A 329 -3.44 8.28 -11.23
C ASP A 329 -2.11 8.45 -11.96
N ILE A 330 -2.05 8.01 -13.22
CA ILE A 330 -0.85 8.07 -14.05
C ILE A 330 -0.33 9.50 -14.27
N ALA A 331 -1.15 10.52 -14.02
CA ALA A 331 -0.76 11.91 -14.14
C ALA A 331 0.20 12.35 -13.03
N PHE A 332 0.12 11.78 -11.82
CA PHE A 332 0.88 12.26 -10.65
C PHE A 332 1.39 11.18 -9.69
N THR A 333 1.04 9.91 -9.91
CA THR A 333 1.63 8.76 -9.21
C THR A 333 2.78 8.23 -10.07
N THR A 334 3.99 8.78 -9.91
CA THR A 334 5.14 8.33 -10.72
C THR A 334 5.48 6.88 -10.43
N TRP A 335 5.88 6.11 -11.45
CA TRP A 335 6.27 4.70 -11.30
C TRP A 335 7.35 4.48 -10.24
N MET A 336 7.32 3.31 -9.60
CA MET A 336 8.36 2.91 -8.67
C MET A 336 9.67 2.67 -9.44
N PRO A 337 10.79 3.30 -9.07
CA PRO A 337 12.08 2.98 -9.67
C PRO A 337 12.44 1.50 -9.47
N PRO A 338 13.34 0.94 -10.29
CA PRO A 338 13.65 -0.47 -10.26
C PRO A 338 14.59 -0.81 -9.10
N VAL A 339 14.05 -0.78 -7.89
CA VAL A 339 14.75 -1.03 -6.63
C VAL A 339 15.13 -2.51 -6.53
N LEU A 340 16.40 -2.78 -6.23
CA LEU A 340 16.95 -4.12 -6.09
C LEU A 340 17.17 -4.47 -4.61
N LEU A 341 16.75 -5.68 -4.21
CA LEU A 341 16.74 -6.27 -2.85
C LEU A 341 15.97 -5.50 -1.76
N ASP A 342 15.97 -4.17 -1.80
CA ASP A 342 15.34 -3.30 -0.79
C ASP A 342 13.80 -3.37 -0.85
N ASP A 343 13.18 -3.33 0.33
CA ASP A 343 11.73 -3.16 0.47
C ASP A 343 11.31 -1.71 0.19
N TYR A 344 10.71 -1.52 -0.98
CA TYR A 344 10.23 -0.23 -1.44
C TYR A 344 8.83 0.14 -0.92
N SER A 345 8.13 -0.78 -0.24
CA SER A 345 6.83 -0.50 0.37
C SER A 345 6.91 0.53 1.51
N LYS A 346 8.06 0.56 2.21
CA LYS A 346 8.32 1.45 3.35
C LYS A 346 8.26 2.94 2.99
N PHE A 347 8.58 3.30 1.75
CA PHE A 347 8.56 4.69 1.26
C PHE A 347 7.63 4.91 0.07
N GLY A 348 7.17 3.85 -0.59
CA GLY A 348 6.34 3.93 -1.78
C GLY A 348 4.87 4.27 -1.55
N MET A 349 4.43 4.27 -0.28
CA MET A 349 3.04 4.47 0.13
C MET A 349 2.87 5.69 1.03
N HIS A 350 1.63 6.15 1.16
CA HIS A 350 1.26 7.26 2.02
C HIS A 350 0.29 6.79 3.12
N PRO A 351 0.39 7.23 4.38
CA PRO A 351 -0.44 6.75 5.48
C PRO A 351 -1.95 6.93 5.32
N GLN A 352 -2.39 7.85 4.46
CA GLN A 352 -3.82 8.07 4.14
C GLN A 352 -4.34 7.17 3.02
N ILE A 353 -3.48 6.36 2.40
CA ILE A 353 -3.86 5.43 1.34
C ILE A 353 -3.96 4.04 1.98
N PRO A 354 -5.12 3.35 1.86
CA PRO A 354 -5.29 2.02 2.44
C PRO A 354 -4.39 1.00 1.72
N LEU A 355 -3.83 0.07 2.51
CA LEU A 355 -2.92 -0.98 2.06
C LEU A 355 -3.62 -2.12 1.32
N VAL A 356 -4.92 -2.29 1.57
CA VAL A 356 -5.73 -3.39 1.07
C VAL A 356 -7.15 -2.85 0.91
N VAL A 357 -7.63 -2.86 -0.33
CA VAL A 357 -9.07 -2.85 -0.62
C VAL A 357 -9.55 -4.27 -0.36
N ASP A 358 -10.70 -4.42 0.26
CA ASP A 358 -11.36 -5.71 0.41
C ASP A 358 -11.72 -6.22 -1.00
N ASP A 359 -10.76 -6.89 -1.67
CA ASP A 359 -10.92 -7.43 -3.03
C ASP A 359 -12.07 -8.45 -3.09
N SER A 360 -12.61 -8.90 -1.95
CA SER A 360 -13.75 -9.82 -1.92
C SER A 360 -15.05 -9.19 -2.44
N GLU A 361 -15.18 -7.86 -2.50
CA GLU A 361 -16.33 -7.19 -3.12
C GLU A 361 -16.10 -6.89 -4.61
N ASN A 362 -14.87 -6.52 -4.99
CA ASN A 362 -14.49 -6.31 -6.40
C ASN A 362 -14.39 -7.62 -7.19
N GLU A 363 -13.86 -8.70 -6.60
CA GLU A 363 -13.86 -10.02 -7.22
C GLU A 363 -15.28 -10.53 -7.43
N LYS A 364 -16.18 -10.35 -6.45
CA LYS A 364 -17.60 -10.72 -6.61
C LYS A 364 -18.30 -9.91 -7.68
N SER A 365 -18.03 -8.61 -7.77
CA SER A 365 -18.65 -7.75 -8.79
C SER A 365 -18.12 -8.06 -10.19
N ILE A 366 -16.83 -8.39 -10.32
CA ILE A 366 -16.23 -8.86 -11.57
C ILE A 366 -16.77 -10.25 -11.94
N GLU A 367 -16.90 -11.17 -10.98
CA GLU A 367 -17.51 -12.49 -11.20
C GLU A 367 -18.98 -12.38 -11.62
N GLU A 368 -19.77 -11.50 -11.00
CA GLU A 368 -21.15 -11.21 -11.41
C GLU A 368 -21.22 -10.59 -12.81
N GLN A 369 -20.34 -9.64 -13.13
CA GLN A 369 -20.28 -9.03 -14.47
C GLN A 369 -19.85 -10.03 -15.55
N ILE A 370 -18.87 -10.89 -15.26
CA ILE A 370 -18.46 -11.98 -16.16
C ILE A 370 -19.60 -12.99 -16.33
N ALA A 371 -20.34 -13.30 -15.26
CA ALA A 371 -21.51 -14.18 -15.34
C ALA A 371 -22.64 -13.58 -16.18
N GLU A 372 -22.94 -12.28 -16.01
CA GLU A 372 -23.93 -11.56 -16.83
C GLU A 372 -23.51 -11.44 -18.30
N GLU A 373 -22.24 -11.15 -18.59
CA GLU A 373 -21.69 -11.13 -19.95
C GLU A 373 -21.70 -12.52 -20.59
N GLN A 374 -21.37 -13.57 -19.84
CA GLN A 374 -21.43 -14.94 -20.33
C GLN A 374 -22.88 -15.36 -20.62
N GLU A 375 -23.85 -14.96 -19.78
CA GLU A 375 -25.27 -15.22 -20.02
C GLU A 375 -25.80 -14.44 -21.24
N ALA A 376 -25.35 -13.19 -21.42
CA ALA A 376 -25.66 -12.37 -22.59
C ALA A 376 -25.04 -12.95 -23.88
N GLN A 377 -23.80 -13.42 -23.83
CA GLN A 377 -23.14 -14.09 -24.96
C GLN A 377 -23.76 -15.46 -25.27
N LEU A 378 -24.26 -16.20 -24.27
CA LEU A 378 -24.98 -17.45 -24.48
C LEU A 378 -26.33 -17.20 -25.19
N LYS A 379 -27.02 -16.11 -24.84
CA LYS A 379 -28.25 -15.66 -25.51
C LYS A 379 -27.99 -15.21 -26.96
N LEU A 380 -26.82 -14.60 -27.24
CA LEU A 380 -26.41 -14.22 -28.60
C LEU A 380 -25.95 -15.42 -29.46
N LYS A 381 -25.34 -16.46 -28.88
CA LYS A 381 -24.90 -17.67 -29.63
C LYS A 381 -26.04 -18.60 -30.06
N ILE A 382 -27.24 -18.46 -29.50
CA ILE A 382 -28.44 -19.22 -29.94
C ILE A 382 -29.11 -18.56 -31.17
N GLY A 383 -28.72 -17.34 -31.54
CA GLY A 383 -29.34 -16.58 -32.62
C GLY A 383 -28.36 -15.89 -33.56
N GLY A 384 -27.60 -16.65 -34.36
CA GLY A 384 -26.96 -16.08 -35.56
C GLY A 384 -25.61 -16.68 -35.93
N ALA A 385 -25.63 -17.63 -36.86
CA ALA A 385 -24.44 -18.08 -37.57
C ALA A 385 -24.04 -17.05 -38.65
N GLY A 386 -22.77 -16.62 -38.68
CA GLY A 386 -22.22 -15.98 -39.86
C GLY A 386 -20.96 -15.12 -39.64
N ALA A 387 -19.91 -15.48 -40.39
CA ALA A 387 -18.74 -14.68 -40.79
C ALA A 387 -17.53 -14.63 -39.85
N ALA A 388 -16.55 -15.46 -40.20
CA ALA A 388 -15.14 -15.35 -39.86
C ALA A 388 -14.42 -14.36 -40.79
N ALA A 389 -13.59 -13.49 -40.20
CA ALA A 389 -12.39 -12.83 -40.76
C ALA A 389 -11.83 -11.99 -39.59
N GLY A 390 -10.70 -12.30 -38.96
CA GLY A 390 -9.36 -12.36 -39.51
C GLY A 390 -8.52 -11.32 -38.76
N TYR A 391 -7.87 -11.72 -37.67
CA TYR A 391 -6.91 -10.92 -36.90
C TYR A 391 -5.78 -11.82 -36.39
N ASP A 392 -4.70 -11.85 -37.18
CA ASP A 392 -3.30 -11.92 -36.76
C ASP A 392 -2.79 -10.48 -37.04
N GLU A 393 -1.94 -9.79 -36.28
CA GLU A 393 -0.88 -10.16 -35.36
C GLU A 393 -0.38 -8.83 -34.78
N MET A 394 -0.44 -8.65 -33.44
CA MET A 394 0.50 -7.83 -32.67
C MET A 394 0.38 -8.26 -31.21
N SER A 395 1.23 -9.22 -30.84
CA SER A 395 1.46 -9.62 -29.46
C SER A 395 2.15 -8.47 -28.72
N MET A 396 1.40 -7.82 -27.83
CA MET A 396 1.92 -7.06 -26.69
C MET A 396 1.44 -7.83 -25.46
N GLU A 397 2.12 -8.94 -25.20
CA GLU A 397 2.00 -9.71 -23.98
C GLU A 397 2.85 -9.02 -22.91
N ASP A 398 2.22 -8.09 -22.20
CA ASP A 398 2.39 -7.87 -20.77
C ASP A 398 1.28 -6.90 -20.32
N GLY A 399 0.40 -7.43 -19.48
CA GLY A 399 -0.88 -6.82 -19.12
C GLY A 399 -0.73 -5.49 -18.41
N TYR A 400 -0.89 -4.40 -19.15
CA TYR A 400 -1.32 -3.11 -18.62
C TYR A 400 -2.43 -2.57 -19.52
N SER A 401 -3.58 -2.30 -18.90
CA SER A 401 -4.69 -1.55 -19.47
C SER A 401 -4.18 -0.47 -20.41
N SER A 402 -4.56 -0.58 -21.68
CA SER A 402 -4.41 0.45 -22.70
C SER A 402 -5.28 1.65 -22.31
N SER A 403 -4.86 2.38 -21.28
CA SER A 403 -5.33 3.71 -20.97
C SER A 403 -4.62 4.65 -21.93
N SER A 404 -5.11 4.61 -23.16
CA SER A 404 -4.76 5.52 -24.24
C SER A 404 -4.67 6.96 -23.72
N TYR A 405 -3.59 7.65 -24.09
CA TYR A 405 -3.35 9.06 -23.81
C TYR A 405 -4.64 9.89 -24.01
N GLY A 406 -5.20 10.39 -22.90
CA GLY A 406 -6.46 11.14 -22.88
C GLY A 406 -7.67 10.27 -22.54
N SER A 407 -7.56 9.41 -21.51
CA SER A 407 -8.70 8.68 -20.95
C SER A 407 -9.84 9.66 -20.69
N PHE A 408 -10.95 9.42 -21.37
CA PHE A 408 -12.17 10.18 -21.15
C PHE A 408 -12.55 10.03 -19.68
N GLY A 409 -12.93 11.12 -19.03
CA GLY A 409 -13.37 11.09 -17.65
C GLY A 409 -14.40 9.98 -17.44
N VAL A 410 -14.06 9.04 -16.57
CA VAL A 410 -14.97 8.00 -16.12
C VAL A 410 -15.79 8.64 -15.01
N VAL A 411 -17.11 8.46 -15.08
CA VAL A 411 -17.98 8.85 -13.98
C VAL A 411 -17.78 7.80 -12.90
N GLU A 412 -17.12 8.18 -11.82
CA GLU A 412 -16.93 7.34 -10.63
C GLU A 412 -18.21 7.46 -9.77
N GLU A 413 -18.85 6.34 -9.45
CA GLU A 413 -20.02 6.30 -8.56
C GLU A 413 -19.60 6.44 -7.09
N ASP A 414 -18.49 5.81 -6.73
CA ASP A 414 -17.84 5.90 -5.42
C ASP A 414 -16.36 6.28 -5.59
N PRO A 415 -16.05 7.59 -5.68
CA PRO A 415 -14.68 8.05 -5.90
C PRO A 415 -13.84 7.82 -4.64
N ALA A 416 -12.61 7.33 -4.82
CA ALA A 416 -11.66 7.16 -3.71
C ALA A 416 -11.46 8.47 -2.94
N GLU A 417 -11.42 8.38 -1.60
CA GLU A 417 -11.27 9.56 -0.73
C GLU A 417 -9.99 10.34 -1.08
N PHE A 418 -8.88 9.61 -1.27
CA PHE A 418 -7.59 10.14 -1.65
C PHE A 418 -6.99 9.40 -2.85
N LYS A 419 -6.16 10.08 -3.64
CA LYS A 419 -5.26 9.44 -4.62
C LYS A 419 -3.81 9.79 -4.27
N LEU A 420 -2.88 8.85 -4.45
CA LEU A 420 -1.48 8.99 -4.09
C LEU A 420 -0.75 9.89 -5.10
N VAL A 421 -0.19 11.00 -4.62
CA VAL A 421 0.83 11.74 -5.34
C VAL A 421 2.20 11.20 -4.94
N ARG A 422 3.02 10.79 -5.91
CA ARG A 422 4.36 10.23 -5.66
C ARG A 422 5.37 10.85 -6.60
N PHE A 423 6.55 11.18 -6.10
CA PHE A 423 7.67 11.66 -6.90
C PHE A 423 9.02 11.23 -6.34
N PHE A 424 10.06 11.33 -7.18
CA PHE A 424 11.43 11.01 -6.84
C PHE A 424 12.37 12.13 -7.32
N ASP A 425 13.23 12.61 -6.43
CA ASP A 425 14.25 13.62 -6.71
C ASP A 425 15.64 12.99 -6.55
N PHE A 426 16.25 12.60 -7.67
CA PHE A 426 17.50 11.84 -7.69
C PHE A 426 18.73 12.73 -7.58
N GLU A 427 19.68 12.33 -6.74
CA GLU A 427 21.04 12.90 -6.74
C GLU A 427 21.67 12.71 -8.12
N ASN A 428 22.22 13.78 -8.69
CA ASN A 428 22.92 13.72 -9.96
C ASN A 428 24.11 14.66 -9.94
N GLY A 429 25.31 14.10 -9.79
CA GLY A 429 26.56 14.89 -9.73
C GLY A 429 26.83 15.78 -10.95
N ARG A 430 26.14 15.59 -12.08
CA ARG A 430 26.22 16.47 -13.26
C ARG A 430 25.23 17.63 -13.22
N ASN A 431 24.16 17.52 -12.44
CA ASN A 431 23.16 18.55 -12.28
C ASN A 431 23.38 19.28 -10.95
N GLU A 432 23.84 20.53 -11.01
CA GLU A 432 24.07 21.34 -9.82
C GLU A 432 22.79 21.60 -9.01
N LYS A 433 21.63 21.53 -9.66
CA LYS A 433 20.29 21.65 -9.07
C LYS A 433 19.72 20.32 -8.58
N SER A 434 20.47 19.22 -8.57
CA SER A 434 20.04 17.98 -7.90
C SER A 434 20.23 18.09 -6.37
N PRO A 435 19.54 17.28 -5.55
CA PRO A 435 19.75 17.28 -4.11
C PRO A 435 21.17 16.77 -3.82
N LYS A 436 21.80 17.30 -2.76
CA LYS A 436 23.19 16.99 -2.40
C LYS A 436 23.26 16.46 -0.95
N PRO A 437 24.16 15.51 -0.67
CA PRO A 437 24.39 15.04 0.69
C PRO A 437 24.76 16.18 1.64
N GLY A 438 24.32 16.08 2.90
CA GLY A 438 24.58 17.08 3.93
C GLY A 438 23.73 18.37 3.84
N ARG A 439 22.80 18.46 2.88
CA ARG A 439 21.84 19.57 2.77
C ARG A 439 20.43 19.14 3.16
N LYS A 440 19.65 20.08 3.67
CA LYS A 440 18.24 19.92 4.07
C LYS A 440 17.33 20.57 3.05
N TYR A 441 16.27 19.86 2.67
CA TYR A 441 15.34 20.30 1.65
C TYR A 441 13.89 20.19 2.13
N VAL A 442 13.03 21.08 1.65
CA VAL A 442 11.58 20.93 1.74
C VAL A 442 10.98 20.95 0.34
N TYR A 443 9.85 20.30 0.20
CA TYR A 443 9.15 20.15 -1.08
C TYR A 443 7.75 20.74 -1.00
N ARG A 444 7.22 21.16 -2.15
CA ARG A 444 5.80 21.48 -2.33
C ARG A 444 5.34 20.91 -3.67
N VAL A 445 4.08 20.47 -3.73
CA VAL A 445 3.51 19.81 -4.91
C VAL A 445 2.19 20.45 -5.29
N ARG A 446 1.91 20.51 -6.60
CA ARG A 446 0.59 20.87 -7.14
C ARG A 446 0.21 19.96 -8.28
N VAL A 447 -1.09 19.79 -8.49
CA VAL A 447 -1.63 18.91 -9.53
C VAL A 447 -2.34 19.74 -10.60
N GLY A 448 -2.17 19.35 -11.85
CA GLY A 448 -2.77 19.97 -13.02
C GLY A 448 -3.99 19.17 -13.47
N LEU A 449 -5.14 19.83 -13.56
CA LEU A 449 -6.37 19.27 -14.08
C LEU A 449 -6.68 19.85 -15.46
N GLN A 450 -7.40 19.09 -16.27
CA GLN A 450 -8.00 19.61 -17.49
C GLN A 450 -9.14 20.58 -17.14
N ASP A 451 -9.13 21.73 -17.79
CA ASP A 451 -10.18 22.74 -17.65
C ASP A 451 -11.48 22.25 -18.33
N PRO A 452 -12.57 22.04 -17.58
CA PRO A 452 -13.84 21.60 -18.16
C PRO A 452 -14.53 22.69 -18.98
N ASN A 453 -14.19 23.97 -18.76
CA ASN A 453 -14.71 25.13 -19.48
C ASN A 453 -13.83 25.53 -20.68
N PHE A 454 -12.58 25.08 -20.72
CA PHE A 454 -11.66 25.25 -21.84
C PHE A 454 -10.87 23.95 -22.12
N PRO A 455 -11.53 22.88 -22.60
CA PRO A 455 -10.89 21.57 -22.76
C PRO A 455 -9.88 21.54 -23.91
N ILE A 456 -8.96 20.56 -23.87
CA ILE A 456 -7.91 20.35 -24.89
C ILE A 456 -8.54 20.19 -26.29
N ARG A 457 -9.66 19.45 -26.36
CA ARG A 457 -10.43 19.30 -27.59
C ARG A 457 -11.42 20.46 -27.71
N ALA A 458 -11.20 21.32 -28.70
CA ALA A 458 -12.10 22.44 -29.00
C ALA A 458 -13.55 21.99 -29.26
N SER A 459 -13.77 20.76 -29.75
CA SER A 459 -15.11 20.20 -29.98
C SER A 459 -15.91 19.93 -28.70
N LEU A 460 -15.26 19.82 -27.55
CA LEU A 460 -15.91 19.63 -26.25
C LEU A 460 -16.14 20.94 -25.51
N GLN A 461 -15.73 22.08 -26.07
CA GLN A 461 -15.84 23.37 -25.41
C GLN A 461 -17.33 23.76 -25.22
N PRO A 462 -17.74 24.12 -23.99
CA PRO A 462 -19.08 24.66 -23.76
C PRO A 462 -19.33 25.94 -24.56
N GLU A 463 -20.59 26.20 -24.89
CA GLU A 463 -20.95 27.46 -25.51
C GLU A 463 -20.67 28.64 -24.56
N LEU A 464 -20.09 29.72 -25.07
CA LEU A 464 -19.72 30.88 -24.24
C LEU A 464 -20.91 31.49 -23.47
N LYS A 465 -22.13 31.32 -23.97
CA LYS A 465 -23.36 31.82 -23.33
C LYS A 465 -23.74 31.07 -22.05
N THR A 466 -23.24 29.84 -21.86
CA THR A 466 -23.54 29.02 -20.67
C THR A 466 -22.57 29.30 -19.52
N LEU A 467 -21.49 30.06 -19.76
CA LEU A 467 -20.48 30.39 -18.76
C LEU A 467 -20.93 31.53 -17.83
N SER A 468 -20.51 31.48 -16.57
CA SER A 468 -20.65 32.61 -15.65
C SER A 468 -19.78 33.79 -16.08
N PRO A 469 -20.06 35.02 -15.62
CA PRO A 469 -19.29 36.21 -16.03
C PRO A 469 -17.78 36.08 -15.81
N ASP A 470 -17.37 35.51 -14.67
CA ASP A 470 -15.96 35.36 -14.31
C ASP A 470 -15.26 34.29 -15.18
N VAL A 471 -15.94 33.15 -15.37
CA VAL A 471 -15.44 32.06 -16.24
C VAL A 471 -15.35 32.51 -17.68
N PHE A 472 -16.35 33.24 -18.18
CA PHE A 472 -16.35 33.81 -19.52
C PHE A 472 -15.13 34.73 -19.72
N ALA A 473 -14.89 35.66 -18.80
CA ALA A 473 -13.75 36.57 -18.89
C ALA A 473 -12.41 35.81 -18.95
N ARG A 474 -12.25 34.76 -18.14
CA ARG A 474 -11.05 33.91 -18.14
C ARG A 474 -10.90 33.12 -19.45
N VAL A 475 -11.96 32.44 -19.89
CA VAL A 475 -11.95 31.59 -21.08
C VAL A 475 -11.77 32.41 -22.35
N SER A 476 -12.34 33.61 -22.45
CA SER A 476 -12.11 34.52 -23.57
C SER A 476 -10.64 34.90 -23.72
N VAL A 477 -9.95 35.19 -22.61
CA VAL A 477 -8.49 35.47 -22.65
C VAL A 477 -7.69 34.23 -23.10
N LEU A 478 -8.11 33.03 -22.71
CA LEU A 478 -7.47 31.79 -23.14
C LEU A 478 -7.71 31.49 -24.62
N LEU A 479 -8.91 31.79 -25.14
CA LEU A 479 -9.22 31.71 -26.57
C LEU A 479 -8.34 32.64 -27.39
N ASP A 480 -8.27 33.92 -27.01
CA ASP A 480 -7.44 34.91 -27.71
C ASP A 480 -5.97 34.50 -27.73
N LYS A 481 -5.46 33.96 -26.61
CA LYS A 481 -4.09 33.42 -26.53
C LYS A 481 -3.90 32.21 -27.44
N ALA A 482 -4.84 31.27 -27.45
CA ALA A 482 -4.77 30.07 -28.28
C ALA A 482 -4.83 30.40 -29.78
N GLU A 483 -5.59 31.42 -30.17
CA GLU A 483 -5.60 31.93 -31.55
C GLU A 483 -4.25 32.57 -31.94
N GLN A 484 -3.57 33.24 -31.00
CA GLN A 484 -2.28 33.87 -31.24
C GLN A 484 -1.10 32.89 -31.23
N SER A 485 -1.08 31.93 -30.30
CA SER A 485 0.02 30.96 -30.14
C SER A 485 -0.16 29.71 -30.99
N GLY A 486 -1.40 29.40 -31.40
CA GLY A 486 -1.76 28.10 -31.97
C GLY A 486 -1.79 26.95 -30.96
N GLU A 487 -1.54 27.23 -29.67
CA GLU A 487 -1.49 26.24 -28.60
C GLU A 487 -2.61 26.47 -27.58
N ARG A 488 -3.34 25.40 -27.27
CA ARG A 488 -4.51 25.46 -26.38
C ARG A 488 -4.16 24.98 -24.97
N VAL A 489 -3.69 25.91 -24.13
CA VAL A 489 -3.35 25.63 -22.73
C VAL A 489 -4.64 25.42 -21.91
N SER A 490 -5.04 24.16 -21.81
CA SER A 490 -6.30 23.71 -21.18
C SER A 490 -6.08 23.19 -19.75
N LYS A 491 -4.97 23.58 -19.12
CA LYS A 491 -4.54 23.09 -17.81
C LYS A 491 -4.82 24.15 -16.75
N ILE A 492 -5.50 23.75 -15.68
CA ILE A 492 -5.69 24.52 -14.46
C ILE A 492 -4.92 23.86 -13.32
N TRP A 493 -4.24 24.65 -12.51
CA TRP A 493 -3.43 24.16 -11.40
C TRP A 493 -4.18 24.29 -10.08
N THR A 494 -4.05 23.30 -9.22
CA THR A 494 -4.35 23.47 -7.79
C THR A 494 -3.40 24.51 -7.20
N ASP A 495 -3.75 25.01 -6.01
CA ASP A 495 -2.77 25.68 -5.16
C ASP A 495 -1.63 24.69 -4.81
N TRP A 496 -0.49 25.25 -4.38
CA TRP A 496 0.60 24.44 -3.85
C TRP A 496 0.19 23.81 -2.52
N SER A 497 0.64 22.57 -2.28
CA SER A 497 0.58 21.95 -0.96
C SER A 497 1.34 22.78 0.07
N GLU A 498 1.02 22.56 1.34
CA GLU A 498 1.92 22.97 2.42
C GLU A 498 3.31 22.33 2.24
N PRO A 499 4.40 23.01 2.66
CA PRO A 499 5.74 22.45 2.59
C PRO A 499 5.87 21.15 3.37
N SER A 500 6.64 20.21 2.83
CA SER A 500 6.95 18.93 3.48
C SER A 500 7.72 19.11 4.79
N ASN A 501 7.84 18.03 5.56
CA ASN A 501 8.90 17.93 6.56
C ASN A 501 10.29 18.10 5.88
N PRO A 502 11.28 18.71 6.57
CA PRO A 502 12.64 18.77 6.06
C PRO A 502 13.22 17.36 5.85
N ALA A 503 13.75 17.11 4.66
CA ALA A 503 14.37 15.86 4.25
C ALA A 503 15.84 16.07 3.85
N MET A 504 16.66 15.04 4.00
CA MET A 504 18.06 15.00 3.60
C MET A 504 18.29 13.70 2.84
N LEU A 505 19.25 13.67 1.90
CA LEU A 505 19.66 12.41 1.31
C LEU A 505 20.25 11.49 2.39
N ALA A 506 19.87 10.22 2.38
CA ALA A 506 20.35 9.26 3.35
C ALA A 506 21.84 8.91 3.13
N ASP A 507 22.50 8.45 4.19
CA ASP A 507 23.84 7.88 4.09
C ASP A 507 23.83 6.55 3.29
N LEU A 508 25.00 6.06 2.92
CA LEU A 508 25.20 4.76 2.25
C LEU A 508 25.06 3.57 3.20
N ASN A 509 24.87 3.83 4.50
CA ASN A 509 24.89 2.82 5.54
C ASN A 509 23.54 2.75 6.25
N SER A 510 23.03 1.53 6.41
CA SER A 510 21.88 1.21 7.27
C SER A 510 22.37 0.37 8.44
N ILE A 511 21.80 0.57 9.63
CA ILE A 511 22.25 -0.10 10.85
C ILE A 511 21.03 -0.69 11.55
N TYR A 512 21.15 -1.97 11.94
CA TYR A 512 20.10 -2.76 12.54
C TYR A 512 20.55 -3.28 13.90
N ALA A 513 19.74 -3.07 14.93
CA ALA A 513 20.04 -3.47 16.30
C ALA A 513 19.73 -4.95 16.55
N GLY A 514 20.71 -5.68 17.06
CA GLY A 514 20.54 -7.08 17.49
C GLY A 514 20.15 -7.25 18.96
N PRO A 515 19.86 -8.50 19.36
CA PRO A 515 19.47 -8.83 20.73
C PRO A 515 20.61 -8.64 21.74
N VAL A 516 20.28 -8.05 22.89
CA VAL A 516 21.17 -7.88 24.04
C VAL A 516 21.16 -9.17 24.87
N PRO A 517 22.33 -9.80 25.11
CA PRO A 517 22.42 -10.97 25.97
C PRO A 517 21.96 -10.68 27.40
N GLU A 518 21.48 -11.72 28.10
CA GLU A 518 20.99 -11.60 29.48
C GLU A 518 22.06 -10.96 30.41
N LYS A 519 21.67 -9.86 31.05
CA LYS A 519 22.55 -9.14 31.98
C LYS A 519 22.61 -9.85 33.34
N ARG A 520 23.83 -10.04 33.86
CA ARG A 520 24.01 -10.48 35.25
C ARG A 520 23.68 -9.33 36.21
N MET A 521 22.50 -9.38 36.80
CA MET A 521 22.03 -8.40 37.78
C MET A 521 22.52 -8.72 39.19
N GLN A 522 23.11 -7.73 39.87
CA GLN A 522 23.44 -7.82 41.29
C GLN A 522 22.42 -7.04 42.11
N LYS A 523 21.81 -7.69 43.10
CA LYS A 523 20.82 -7.08 44.00
C LYS A 523 21.51 -6.41 45.18
N PHE A 524 21.24 -5.14 45.39
CA PHE A 524 21.70 -4.34 46.53
C PHE A 524 20.51 -3.92 47.40
N GLN A 525 20.71 -3.85 48.71
CA GLN A 525 19.74 -3.27 49.64
C GLN A 525 20.13 -1.82 49.92
N LEU A 526 19.31 -0.87 49.45
CA LEU A 526 19.52 0.57 49.66
C LEU A 526 18.27 1.16 50.30
N GLY A 527 18.38 1.63 51.55
CA GLY A 527 17.26 2.27 52.26
C GLY A 527 16.01 1.39 52.43
N GLY A 528 16.17 0.06 52.55
CA GLY A 528 15.05 -0.88 52.67
C GLY A 528 14.37 -1.26 51.35
N ARG A 529 14.91 -0.82 50.21
CA ARG A 529 14.49 -1.25 48.86
C ARG A 529 15.59 -2.08 48.21
N THR A 530 15.20 -3.18 47.58
CA THR A 530 16.10 -3.97 46.73
C THR A 530 16.25 -3.29 45.39
N VAL A 531 17.46 -2.86 45.04
CA VAL A 531 17.80 -2.28 43.74
C VAL A 531 18.70 -3.28 42.99
N SER A 532 18.30 -3.65 41.78
CA SER A 532 19.11 -4.51 40.90
C SER A 532 19.98 -3.63 40.00
N VAL A 533 21.28 -3.86 39.99
CA VAL A 533 22.25 -3.12 39.15
C VAL A 533 22.99 -4.12 38.26
N ALA A 534 23.09 -3.82 36.97
CA ALA A 534 23.88 -4.63 36.03
C ALA A 534 25.37 -4.55 36.37
N ARG A 535 26.05 -5.70 36.43
CA ARG A 535 27.47 -5.76 36.81
C ARG A 535 28.41 -5.35 35.67
N ASP A 536 28.02 -5.65 34.44
CA ASP A 536 28.81 -5.44 33.23
C ASP A 536 28.12 -4.40 32.35
N ALA A 537 28.92 -3.62 31.60
CA ALA A 537 28.40 -2.70 30.59
C ALA A 537 27.61 -3.49 29.54
N ALA A 538 26.49 -2.94 29.11
CA ALA A 538 25.65 -3.56 28.09
C ALA A 538 26.44 -3.69 26.78
N LYS A 539 26.35 -4.86 26.16
CA LYS A 539 26.95 -5.17 24.86
C LYS A 539 25.89 -5.81 23.99
N THR A 540 25.90 -5.48 22.71
CA THR A 540 25.06 -6.14 21.71
C THR A 540 25.82 -6.28 20.40
N LYS A 541 25.24 -7.01 19.46
CA LYS A 541 25.69 -7.03 18.07
C LYS A 541 24.80 -6.10 17.25
N MET A 542 25.41 -5.35 16.35
CA MET A 542 24.68 -4.63 15.31
C MET A 542 25.11 -5.15 13.95
N VAL A 543 24.16 -5.18 13.03
CA VAL A 543 24.41 -5.44 11.61
C VAL A 543 24.41 -4.09 10.89
N ILE A 544 25.46 -3.85 10.13
CA ILE A 544 25.63 -2.69 9.27
C ILE A 544 25.52 -3.19 7.86
N ARG A 545 24.59 -2.62 7.11
CA ARG A 545 24.49 -2.78 5.67
C ARG A 545 25.08 -1.54 5.02
N GLY A 546 26.31 -1.64 4.53
CA GLY A 546 26.95 -0.58 3.76
C GLY A 546 26.73 -0.79 2.26
N ILE A 547 26.65 0.28 1.48
CA ILE A 547 26.73 0.21 0.02
C ILE A 547 28.13 0.60 -0.42
N ASP A 548 28.76 -0.20 -1.29
CA ASP A 548 30.03 0.14 -1.92
C ASP A 548 29.79 0.69 -3.33
N PRO A 549 29.96 2.01 -3.57
CA PRO A 549 29.73 2.60 -4.88
C PRO A 549 30.69 2.11 -5.98
N ARG A 550 31.82 1.47 -5.61
CA ARG A 550 32.77 0.88 -6.58
C ARG A 550 32.17 -0.32 -7.28
N TYR A 551 31.37 -1.09 -6.54
CA TYR A 551 30.80 -2.36 -6.97
C TYR A 551 29.27 -2.29 -7.14
N ASN A 552 28.62 -1.25 -6.62
CA ASN A 552 27.16 -1.11 -6.56
C ASN A 552 26.49 -2.35 -5.96
N GLY A 553 27.01 -2.80 -4.82
CA GLY A 553 26.49 -3.92 -4.04
C GLY A 553 26.45 -3.62 -2.55
N PHE A 554 25.81 -4.51 -1.80
CA PHE A 554 25.64 -4.36 -0.35
C PHE A 554 26.70 -5.16 0.41
N ILE A 555 27.39 -4.52 1.36
CA ILE A 555 28.35 -5.13 2.27
C ILE A 555 27.65 -5.37 3.62
N PRO A 556 27.31 -6.61 3.98
CA PRO A 556 26.86 -6.96 5.32
C PRO A 556 28.03 -7.07 6.29
N VAL A 557 27.99 -6.31 7.37
CA VAL A 557 29.02 -6.33 8.42
C VAL A 557 28.37 -6.46 9.78
N TRP A 558 28.99 -7.28 10.62
CA TRP A 558 28.59 -7.44 12.01
C TRP A 558 29.64 -6.86 12.92
N GLN A 559 29.20 -6.13 13.94
CA GLN A 559 30.11 -5.56 14.92
C GLN A 559 29.54 -5.73 16.32
N ASP A 560 30.39 -6.23 17.23
CA ASP A 560 30.13 -6.15 18.66
C ASP A 560 30.24 -4.68 19.10
N VAL A 561 29.19 -4.16 19.70
CA VAL A 561 29.12 -2.76 20.15
C VAL A 561 28.84 -2.67 21.64
N SER A 562 29.33 -1.58 22.23
CA SER A 562 29.07 -1.14 23.60
C SER A 562 28.88 0.37 23.63
N GLU A 563 28.39 0.92 24.74
CA GLU A 563 28.27 2.39 24.89
C GLU A 563 29.62 3.10 24.60
N GLY A 564 29.59 4.13 23.77
CA GLY A 564 30.76 4.86 23.29
C GLY A 564 31.45 4.24 22.07
N THR A 565 30.96 3.12 21.53
CA THR A 565 31.53 2.52 20.32
C THR A 565 31.19 3.37 19.10
N VAL A 566 32.21 3.73 18.31
CA VAL A 566 32.04 4.28 16.96
C VAL A 566 32.03 3.13 15.97
N VAL A 567 30.94 3.03 15.22
CA VAL A 567 30.69 1.95 14.27
C VAL A 567 31.50 2.24 13.01
N ALA A 568 32.66 1.62 12.87
CA ALA A 568 33.48 1.72 11.68
C ALA A 568 34.25 0.42 11.50
N LEU A 569 34.40 -0.01 10.26
CA LEU A 569 35.08 -1.24 9.92
C LEU A 569 36.00 -1.06 8.72
N LYS A 570 37.22 -1.57 8.86
CA LYS A 570 38.10 -1.85 7.74
C LYS A 570 38.62 -3.27 7.88
N GLN A 571 38.32 -4.13 6.91
CA GLN A 571 38.75 -5.53 6.88
C GLN A 571 39.47 -5.83 5.55
N GLU A 572 40.50 -6.67 5.63
CA GLU A 572 41.28 -7.12 4.48
C GLU A 572 40.50 -8.05 3.55
N THR A 573 39.42 -8.66 4.03
CA THR A 573 38.50 -9.47 3.22
C THR A 573 37.10 -9.32 3.79
N GLY A 574 36.09 -9.18 2.94
CA GLY A 574 34.69 -9.19 3.34
C GLY A 574 33.80 -9.86 2.32
N GLU A 575 32.50 -9.71 2.50
CA GLU A 575 31.47 -10.23 1.60
C GLU A 575 30.69 -9.05 1.00
N ILE A 576 30.23 -9.23 -0.23
CA ILE A 576 29.34 -8.29 -0.91
C ILE A 576 28.22 -9.06 -1.60
N VAL A 577 26.99 -8.55 -1.55
CA VAL A 577 25.83 -9.16 -2.17
C VAL A 577 25.57 -8.51 -3.51
N ASP A 578 25.47 -9.34 -4.55
CA ASP A 578 25.01 -8.92 -5.87
C ASP A 578 23.51 -8.60 -5.85
N PRO A 579 23.10 -7.35 -6.12
CA PRO A 579 21.70 -6.97 -6.05
C PRO A 579 20.86 -7.48 -7.22
N ILE A 580 21.46 -7.90 -8.33
CA ILE A 580 20.75 -8.49 -9.48
C ILE A 580 20.54 -9.98 -9.24
N THR A 581 21.63 -10.72 -8.96
CA THR A 581 21.57 -12.20 -8.85
C THR A 581 21.29 -12.70 -7.44
N GLY A 582 21.53 -11.88 -6.42
CA GLY A 582 21.51 -12.26 -5.01
C GLY A 582 22.74 -13.04 -4.57
N ASP A 583 23.76 -13.22 -5.42
CA ASP A 583 24.93 -14.02 -5.09
C ASP A 583 25.84 -13.32 -4.08
N VAL A 584 26.38 -14.07 -3.13
CA VAL A 584 27.36 -13.55 -2.16
C VAL A 584 28.76 -13.75 -2.71
N MET A 585 29.46 -12.64 -2.93
CA MET A 585 30.79 -12.59 -3.54
C MET A 585 31.84 -12.16 -2.53
N LYS A 586 33.09 -12.57 -2.75
CA LYS A 586 34.24 -12.23 -1.94
C LYS A 586 34.75 -10.84 -2.31
N LEU A 587 34.84 -9.95 -1.31
CA LEU A 587 35.32 -8.59 -1.47
C LEU A 587 36.78 -8.47 -0.97
N PRO A 588 37.76 -8.10 -1.83
CA PRO A 588 39.17 -8.00 -1.44
C PRO A 588 39.52 -6.88 -0.45
N GLU A 589 38.66 -5.88 -0.27
CA GLU A 589 38.83 -4.87 0.79
C GLU A 589 37.45 -4.30 1.16
N ALA A 590 36.94 -4.72 2.31
CA ALA A 590 35.67 -4.23 2.85
C ALA A 590 35.94 -3.03 3.75
N THR A 591 35.44 -1.86 3.35
CA THR A 591 35.59 -0.62 4.11
C THR A 591 34.24 0.02 4.33
N ILE A 592 33.85 0.13 5.60
CA ILE A 592 32.65 0.85 6.03
C ILE A 592 33.11 1.95 6.98
N SER A 593 33.03 3.19 6.53
CA SER A 593 33.26 4.36 7.38
C SER A 593 31.91 4.97 7.74
N THR A 594 31.42 4.70 8.95
CA THR A 594 30.28 5.44 9.49
C THR A 594 30.76 6.39 10.59
N GLN A 595 30.01 7.47 10.83
CA GLN A 595 30.19 8.32 12.00
C GLN A 595 29.24 7.94 13.13
N THR A 596 28.59 6.77 13.02
CA THR A 596 27.58 6.34 13.97
C THR A 596 28.21 6.01 15.30
N THR A 597 27.71 6.64 16.37
CA THR A 597 28.22 6.44 17.72
C THR A 597 27.11 5.91 18.62
N VAL A 598 27.35 4.76 19.25
CA VAL A 598 26.42 4.15 20.20
C VAL A 598 26.46 4.90 21.52
N ILE A 599 25.30 5.33 22.00
CA ILE A 599 25.14 6.16 23.20
C ILE A 599 24.67 5.31 24.37
N GLY A 600 23.68 4.44 24.15
CA GLY A 600 23.03 3.67 25.21
C GLY A 600 22.49 2.35 24.70
N ILE A 601 22.52 1.31 25.55
CA ILE A 601 21.99 -0.01 25.23
C ILE A 601 21.12 -0.52 26.39
N ASP A 602 19.84 -0.75 26.11
CA ASP A 602 18.86 -1.30 27.06
C ASP A 602 18.25 -2.62 26.55
N GLY A 603 17.67 -3.41 27.45
CA GLY A 603 17.06 -4.71 27.16
C GLY A 603 17.89 -5.93 27.58
N GLY A 604 17.37 -7.12 27.27
CA GLY A 604 17.92 -8.41 27.68
C GLY A 604 17.56 -8.82 29.13
N GLU A 605 16.69 -8.07 29.81
CA GLU A 605 16.25 -8.37 31.18
C GLU A 605 15.08 -9.35 31.19
N LYS A 606 15.10 -10.38 32.03
CA LYS A 606 13.96 -11.31 32.15
C LYS A 606 12.67 -10.59 32.58
N LEU A 607 11.58 -10.86 31.88
CA LEU A 607 10.27 -10.31 32.22
C LEU A 607 9.65 -11.10 33.38
N SER A 608 9.32 -10.41 34.48
CA SER A 608 8.77 -11.05 35.69
C SER A 608 7.30 -11.48 35.59
N ILE A 609 6.67 -11.30 34.42
CA ILE A 609 5.23 -11.48 34.21
C ILE A 609 4.89 -12.90 33.74
N VAL A 610 5.88 -13.66 33.26
CA VAL A 610 5.69 -14.99 32.69
C VAL A 610 6.51 -16.00 33.48
N ASP A 611 5.92 -17.15 33.82
CA ASP A 611 6.61 -18.30 34.44
C ASP A 611 7.59 -18.98 33.46
N ASP A 612 7.65 -18.51 32.22
CA ASP A 612 8.53 -18.98 31.18
C ASP A 612 9.89 -18.30 31.30
N ASP A 613 10.92 -19.11 31.57
CA ASP A 613 12.28 -18.67 31.88
C ASP A 613 13.01 -18.05 30.66
N GLU A 614 12.39 -18.05 29.48
CA GLU A 614 12.98 -17.66 28.19
C GLU A 614 12.61 -16.25 27.70
N MET A 615 11.56 -15.61 28.24
CA MET A 615 11.15 -14.28 27.78
C MET A 615 11.99 -13.16 28.39
N VAL A 616 12.75 -12.47 27.52
CA VAL A 616 13.52 -11.27 27.84
C VAL A 616 12.88 -10.01 27.26
N ARG A 617 13.10 -8.88 27.93
CA ARG A 617 12.69 -7.56 27.46
C ARG A 617 13.42 -7.25 26.15
N PRO A 618 12.70 -6.86 25.09
CA PRO A 618 13.30 -6.51 23.81
C PRO A 618 14.37 -5.44 23.93
N SER A 619 15.40 -5.57 23.10
CA SER A 619 16.55 -4.69 23.12
C SER A 619 16.33 -3.39 22.39
N GLN A 620 16.95 -2.33 22.91
CA GLN A 620 16.93 -1.01 22.31
C GLN A 620 18.35 -0.42 22.32
N VAL A 621 18.76 0.14 21.19
CA VAL A 621 20.07 0.78 21.03
C VAL A 621 19.84 2.24 20.62
N LEU A 622 20.32 3.16 21.44
CA LEU A 622 20.33 4.59 21.16
C LEU A 622 21.67 4.96 20.51
N TYR A 623 21.65 5.60 19.34
CA TYR A 623 22.86 5.99 18.62
C TYR A 623 22.69 7.33 17.90
N PHE A 624 23.81 8.05 17.70
CA PHE A 624 23.88 9.11 16.70
C PHE A 624 24.17 8.48 15.34
N ASP A 625 23.42 8.83 14.31
CA ASP A 625 23.71 8.40 12.93
C ASP A 625 24.79 9.30 12.27
N GLY A 626 25.16 8.95 11.03
CA GLY A 626 26.14 9.71 10.25
C GLY A 626 25.71 11.13 9.89
N ASP A 627 24.42 11.43 9.97
CA ASP A 627 23.83 12.74 9.70
C ASP A 627 23.69 13.59 10.99
N GLY A 628 24.16 13.06 12.13
CA GLY A 628 24.11 13.71 13.43
C GLY A 628 22.72 13.69 14.08
N GLN A 629 21.81 12.85 13.61
CA GLN A 629 20.50 12.64 14.22
C GLN A 629 20.56 11.55 15.29
N LEU A 630 19.77 11.73 16.34
CA LEU A 630 19.62 10.75 17.41
C LEU A 630 18.55 9.73 17.02
N ARG A 631 18.91 8.45 16.93
CA ARG A 631 18.00 7.35 16.58
C ARG A 631 17.97 6.26 17.64
N VAL A 632 16.84 5.54 17.69
CA VAL A 632 16.64 4.35 18.51
C VAL A 632 16.38 3.18 17.57
N GLY A 633 17.29 2.21 17.53
CA GLY A 633 17.09 0.91 16.89
C GLY A 633 16.50 -0.08 17.88
N GLY A 634 15.55 -0.90 17.45
CA GLY A 634 14.84 -1.84 18.30
C GLY A 634 14.97 -3.26 17.77
N GLU A 635 15.19 -4.22 18.67
CA GLU A 635 15.32 -5.64 18.28
C GLU A 635 14.10 -6.17 17.52
N VAL A 636 12.90 -5.69 17.88
CA VAL A 636 11.64 -6.12 17.23
C VAL A 636 11.43 -5.40 15.89
N SER A 637 11.72 -4.10 15.83
CA SER A 637 11.53 -3.31 14.59
C SER A 637 12.53 -3.67 13.51
N ASP A 638 13.75 -4.03 13.92
CA ASP A 638 14.87 -4.29 13.03
C ASP A 638 15.08 -5.80 12.81
N GLN A 639 14.21 -6.65 13.37
CA GLN A 639 14.44 -8.10 13.45
C GLN A 639 14.62 -8.74 12.07
N GLU A 640 13.79 -8.33 11.11
CA GLU A 640 13.76 -8.86 9.77
C GLU A 640 15.05 -8.53 9.02
N GLU A 641 15.41 -7.25 8.96
CA GLU A 641 16.63 -6.79 8.30
C GLU A 641 17.88 -7.29 9.03
N TYR A 642 17.85 -7.29 10.37
CA TYR A 642 18.91 -7.85 11.17
C TYR A 642 19.15 -9.30 10.75
N ARG A 643 18.12 -10.16 10.71
CA ARG A 643 18.24 -11.60 10.33
C ARG A 643 18.68 -11.80 8.88
N ALA A 644 18.16 -10.99 7.96
CA ALA A 644 18.47 -11.06 6.53
C ALA A 644 19.94 -10.73 6.24
N TRP A 645 20.40 -9.55 6.66
CA TRP A 645 21.78 -9.09 6.47
C TRP A 645 22.78 -9.78 7.40
N SER A 646 22.23 -10.49 8.39
CA SER A 646 22.94 -11.44 9.22
C SER A 646 23.34 -12.72 8.46
N PHE A 647 22.50 -13.18 7.53
CA PHE A 647 22.45 -14.60 7.16
C PHE A 647 22.23 -15.47 8.41
N ALA A 648 21.19 -15.13 9.19
CA ALA A 648 20.89 -15.83 10.44
C ALA A 648 20.64 -17.33 10.20
N GLU A 649 19.95 -17.68 9.11
CA GLU A 649 19.65 -19.06 8.74
C GLU A 649 20.92 -19.87 8.44
N ASP A 650 21.88 -19.29 7.72
CA ASP A 650 23.17 -19.93 7.44
C ASP A 650 24.01 -20.17 8.71
N ARG A 651 23.71 -19.42 9.78
CA ARG A 651 24.47 -19.36 11.03
C ARG A 651 23.74 -19.95 12.24
N ASP A 652 22.56 -20.53 12.04
CA ASP A 652 21.67 -21.08 13.08
C ASP A 652 21.34 -20.07 14.21
N LEU A 653 20.93 -18.83 13.85
CA LEU A 653 20.62 -17.72 14.79
C LEU A 653 19.14 -17.31 14.90
#